data_AF-A0A1B1NNR2-F1
#
_entry.id   AF-A0A1B1NNR2-F1
#
_cell.length_a   1.000
_cell.length_b   1.000
_cell.length_c   1.000
_cell.angle_alpha   90.00
_cell.angle_beta   90.00
_cell.angle_gamma   90.00
#
_symmetry.space_group_name_H-M   'P 1'
#
loop_
_entity.id
_entity.type
_entity.pdbx_description
1 polymer ?
#
loop_
_entity_poly.entity_id
_entity_poly.type
_entity_poly.pdbx_seq_one_letter_code
_entity_poly.pdbx_strand_id
1 'polypeptide(L)'
;MNIQIKLPLLASSIALVVGCSPVETTETTNALDLTSENPVTLFVANELITMAASTPEGANSVVVQDGKILEVGEKSALKAKYQSLDKFSVNEDFADKVITPGFVEPHIHLWMSAMFLGMDFITPADWNFPWGERKGVVGNDAYFARLNELNKELPEGEPLITWGYHNYFHGSEMSRELLNQVSKDRPILVWHRSAHEFFVNDAAIELFGWEQSIWQGEGIGYDQLDWEKGHAFENGMKILAPKVMEYFIESGRFVTGMERTRDYVHSGGITTAVDPGVIATPALYEQMVSILLEDDFPMDYWLIPAGNMTYAMAGTDAAKGKEIAEAQTQQMAGEAQIQWLPKFIKLFSDGAMYSQLMQLKDGYTDGHKGEWLQTPAQLEDSMRPYWNDDYTIIVHANGDLGFEQAIDIVAKLSKEKPREDHRLGFHHLGITDKEDIPRAVELGANFSVNPYYTHILAELYSEDGVGKERAAVMSRGRSFIDAGGHFSLHSDAPMAPAQPLSLVWAAVNRIGLSGETVMGAEERITVDEAMKAITIDAAYTARLEESVGSIEPGKFADFTVLDANPYTVKPETINQINVHATVYRGATANIALSNAGMASDSNTLLVLNQLNQHDHHGHFHAGDVCETSLFLQKVLSEKLN
;
A
#
# COMPACT_ATOMS: atom_id res chain seq x y z
N MET A 1 -27.71 -80.36 10.06
CA MET A 1 -26.38 -79.74 9.90
C MET A 1 -26.58 -78.45 9.11
N ASN A 2 -26.15 -77.32 9.68
CA ASN A 2 -26.64 -75.95 9.47
C ASN A 2 -26.74 -75.45 8.00
N ILE A 3 -27.94 -75.58 7.41
CA ILE A 3 -28.99 -74.56 7.14
C ILE A 3 -28.62 -73.19 6.48
N GLN A 4 -29.17 -73.04 5.25
CA GLN A 4 -29.83 -71.90 4.54
C GLN A 4 -29.08 -70.80 3.76
N ILE A 5 -28.97 -70.99 2.43
CA ILE A 5 -29.86 -70.53 1.32
C ILE A 5 -30.53 -69.12 1.38
N LYS A 6 -30.17 -68.27 0.37
CA LYS A 6 -30.94 -67.39 -0.58
C LYS A 6 -32.21 -66.64 -0.08
N LEU A 7 -32.64 -65.46 -0.52
CA LEU A 7 -32.40 -64.49 -1.63
C LEU A 7 -33.09 -63.15 -1.18
N PRO A 8 -32.96 -62.01 -1.89
CA PRO A 8 -33.49 -60.70 -1.51
C PRO A 8 -34.95 -60.51 -1.95
N LEU A 9 -35.66 -59.51 -1.40
CA LEU A 9 -36.62 -58.67 -2.15
C LEU A 9 -37.16 -57.49 -1.32
N LEU A 10 -37.19 -56.35 -1.99
CA LEU A 10 -38.22 -55.29 -2.02
C LEU A 10 -38.36 -54.22 -0.92
N ALA A 11 -38.50 -53.02 -1.47
CA ALA A 11 -38.74 -51.71 -0.89
C ALA A 11 -40.03 -51.59 -0.07
N SER A 12 -40.00 -50.68 0.90
CA SER A 12 -41.12 -49.77 1.18
C SER A 12 -40.62 -48.50 1.88
N SER A 13 -41.14 -47.41 1.34
CA SER A 13 -41.01 -45.99 1.70
C SER A 13 -41.42 -45.64 3.13
N ILE A 14 -40.65 -44.76 3.77
CA ILE A 14 -41.11 -43.90 4.87
C ILE A 14 -40.62 -42.48 4.61
N ALA A 15 -41.57 -41.57 4.41
CA ALA A 15 -41.35 -40.13 4.40
C ALA A 15 -41.03 -39.65 5.82
N LEU A 16 -39.90 -38.96 5.98
CA LEU A 16 -39.56 -38.20 7.17
C LEU A 16 -39.72 -36.72 6.85
N VAL A 17 -40.82 -36.14 7.34
CA VAL A 17 -40.99 -34.70 7.47
C VAL A 17 -40.07 -34.26 8.60
N VAL A 18 -38.92 -33.68 8.26
CA VAL A 18 -38.11 -32.94 9.23
C VAL A 18 -38.70 -31.54 9.30
N GLY A 19 -39.47 -31.30 10.36
CA GLY A 19 -39.95 -29.97 10.70
C GLY A 19 -38.77 -29.05 10.99
N CYS A 20 -38.79 -27.89 10.34
CA CYS A 20 -37.94 -26.75 10.66
C CYS A 20 -38.14 -26.40 12.14
N SER A 21 -37.09 -26.54 12.95
CA SER A 21 -36.96 -25.75 14.17
C SER A 21 -36.25 -24.47 13.77
N PRO A 22 -36.76 -23.28 14.09
CA PRO A 22 -36.01 -22.06 13.89
C PRO A 22 -34.74 -22.18 14.73
N VAL A 23 -33.59 -22.04 14.07
CA VAL A 23 -32.34 -21.71 14.76
C VAL A 23 -32.61 -20.37 15.42
N GLU A 24 -32.71 -20.35 16.75
CA GLU A 24 -32.56 -19.12 17.51
C GLU A 24 -31.15 -18.61 17.20
N THR A 25 -31.07 -17.72 16.22
CA THR A 25 -29.98 -16.76 16.11
C THR A 25 -30.03 -15.96 17.40
N THR A 26 -29.16 -16.33 18.34
CA THR A 26 -28.78 -15.44 19.42
C THR A 26 -28.10 -14.26 18.74
N GLU A 27 -28.89 -13.24 18.41
CA GLU A 27 -28.38 -11.88 18.32
C GLU A 27 -27.74 -11.60 19.67
N THR A 28 -26.43 -11.81 19.73
CA THR A 28 -25.59 -11.20 20.76
C THR A 28 -25.62 -9.72 20.45
N THR A 29 -26.66 -9.06 20.95
CA THR A 29 -26.55 -7.65 21.30
C THR A 29 -25.34 -7.59 22.23
N ASN A 30 -24.21 -7.08 21.72
CA ASN A 30 -23.07 -6.70 22.54
C ASN A 30 -23.52 -5.58 23.47
N ALA A 31 -24.25 -5.94 24.52
CA ALA A 31 -24.45 -5.07 25.66
C ALA A 31 -23.05 -4.85 26.25
N LEU A 32 -22.52 -3.65 26.05
CA LEU A 32 -21.24 -3.22 26.59
C LEU A 32 -21.18 -3.53 28.08
N ASP A 33 -20.18 -4.30 28.47
CA ASP A 33 -20.00 -4.74 29.83
C ASP A 33 -19.44 -3.60 30.69
N LEU A 34 -20.33 -2.81 31.28
CA LEU A 34 -19.99 -1.77 32.26
C LEU A 34 -19.37 -2.35 33.55
N THR A 35 -19.13 -3.67 33.64
CA THR A 35 -18.37 -4.29 34.73
C THR A 35 -16.85 -4.30 34.51
N SER A 36 -16.36 -3.83 33.36
CA SER A 36 -14.92 -3.62 33.12
C SER A 36 -14.31 -2.65 34.13
N GLU A 37 -13.20 -3.04 34.78
CA GLU A 37 -12.46 -2.20 35.72
C GLU A 37 -11.54 -1.17 35.03
N ASN A 38 -11.46 -1.19 33.69
CA ASN A 38 -10.57 -0.30 32.95
C ASN A 38 -11.11 1.14 32.88
N PRO A 39 -10.23 2.16 32.80
CA PRO A 39 -10.66 3.56 32.76
C PRO A 39 -11.58 3.86 31.58
N VAL A 40 -12.55 4.74 31.82
CA VAL A 40 -13.42 5.31 30.78
C VAL A 40 -12.90 6.70 30.44
N THR A 41 -12.64 6.96 29.17
CA THR A 41 -12.14 8.25 28.69
C THR A 41 -13.15 8.90 27.76
N LEU A 42 -13.53 10.14 28.04
CA LEU A 42 -14.29 11.00 27.14
C LEU A 42 -13.33 11.84 26.31
N PHE A 43 -13.22 11.57 25.01
CA PHE A 43 -12.50 12.43 24.07
C PHE A 43 -13.41 13.54 23.59
N VAL A 44 -12.96 14.79 23.75
CA VAL A 44 -13.69 15.99 23.36
C VAL A 44 -13.05 16.60 22.11
N ALA A 45 -13.87 16.91 21.11
CA ALA A 45 -13.47 17.62 19.90
C ALA A 45 -14.22 18.95 19.75
N ASN A 46 -13.68 19.87 18.96
CA ASN A 46 -14.47 21.01 18.46
C ASN A 46 -15.52 20.52 17.45
N GLU A 47 -15.10 19.68 16.52
CA GLU A 47 -15.95 19.06 15.50
C GLU A 47 -15.66 17.56 15.42
N LEU A 48 -16.71 16.75 15.21
CA LEU A 48 -16.61 15.30 15.10
C LEU A 48 -17.14 14.85 13.73
N ILE A 49 -16.26 14.26 12.94
CA ILE A 49 -16.57 13.58 11.68
C ILE A 49 -16.59 12.09 12.01
N THR A 50 -17.69 11.38 11.75
CA THR A 50 -17.83 9.99 12.21
C THR A 50 -17.76 8.97 11.09
N MET A 51 -18.11 9.33 9.85
CA MET A 51 -18.36 8.40 8.74
C MET A 51 -19.42 7.33 9.05
N ALA A 52 -20.17 7.48 10.14
CA ALA A 52 -21.24 6.59 10.55
C ALA A 52 -22.49 6.79 9.68
N ALA A 53 -23.33 5.76 9.56
CA ALA A 53 -24.61 5.87 8.86
C ALA A 53 -25.55 6.90 9.51
N SER A 54 -25.42 7.12 10.82
CA SER A 54 -26.14 8.13 11.59
C SER A 54 -25.26 8.67 12.70
N THR A 55 -25.27 9.99 12.89
CA THR A 55 -24.57 10.66 13.99
C THR A 55 -25.56 11.45 14.83
N PRO A 56 -25.53 11.35 16.17
CA PRO A 56 -26.40 12.16 17.02
C PRO A 56 -26.24 13.66 16.75
N GLU A 57 -27.35 14.40 16.75
CA GLU A 57 -27.31 15.85 16.56
C GLU A 57 -26.46 16.52 17.64
N GLY A 58 -25.56 17.43 17.23
CA GLY A 58 -24.65 18.13 18.14
C GLY A 58 -23.52 17.27 18.71
N ALA A 59 -23.30 16.06 18.21
CA ALA A 59 -22.19 15.21 18.66
C ALA A 59 -20.83 15.89 18.43
N ASN A 60 -20.04 15.96 19.49
CA ASN A 60 -18.69 16.51 19.49
C ASN A 60 -17.74 15.75 20.43
N SER A 61 -18.15 14.57 20.90
CA SER A 61 -17.37 13.78 21.83
C SER A 61 -17.66 12.29 21.70
N VAL A 62 -16.66 11.50 22.10
CA VAL A 62 -16.68 10.04 22.03
C VAL A 62 -16.23 9.47 23.37
N VAL A 63 -16.99 8.54 23.94
CA VAL A 63 -16.62 7.80 25.15
C VAL A 63 -15.96 6.49 24.74
N VAL A 64 -14.82 6.20 25.35
CA VAL A 64 -13.97 5.05 25.03
C VAL A 64 -13.66 4.26 26.30
N GLN A 65 -13.69 2.94 26.20
CA GLN A 65 -13.22 1.99 27.21
C GLN A 65 -12.72 0.74 26.50
N ASP A 66 -11.65 0.11 27.01
CA ASP A 66 -11.08 -1.11 26.43
C ASP A 66 -10.71 -1.00 24.94
N GLY A 67 -10.25 0.20 24.57
CA GLY A 67 -9.91 0.55 23.19
C GLY A 67 -11.08 0.52 22.21
N LYS A 68 -12.32 0.49 22.71
CA LYS A 68 -13.54 0.52 21.91
C LYS A 68 -14.40 1.73 22.22
N ILE A 69 -15.15 2.15 21.22
CA ILE A 69 -16.13 3.22 21.32
C ILE A 69 -17.34 2.69 22.09
N LEU A 70 -17.67 3.35 23.19
CA LEU A 70 -18.88 3.06 23.97
C LEU A 70 -20.08 3.86 23.47
N GLU A 71 -19.88 5.16 23.23
CA GLU A 71 -20.96 6.08 22.91
C GLU A 71 -20.44 7.34 22.22
N VAL A 72 -21.25 7.91 21.34
CA VAL A 72 -20.98 9.17 20.62
C VAL A 72 -22.10 10.15 20.94
N GLY A 73 -21.79 11.43 21.13
CA GLY A 73 -22.80 12.43 21.51
C GLY A 73 -22.22 13.76 21.95
N GLU A 74 -23.08 14.60 22.52
CA GLU A 74 -22.68 15.91 23.04
C GLU A 74 -21.87 15.76 24.34
N LYS A 75 -20.75 16.46 24.44
CA LYS A 75 -19.87 16.53 25.63
C LYS A 75 -20.63 16.63 26.95
N SER A 76 -21.59 17.56 27.04
CA SER A 76 -22.28 17.85 28.29
C SER A 76 -23.11 16.67 28.78
N ALA A 77 -23.81 16.00 27.85
CA ALA A 77 -24.65 14.83 28.11
C ALA A 77 -23.80 13.62 28.49
N LEU A 78 -22.74 13.34 27.72
CA LEU A 78 -21.84 12.21 28.00
C LEU A 78 -21.10 12.40 29.33
N LYS A 79 -20.56 13.59 29.59
CA LYS A 79 -19.93 13.90 30.88
C LYS A 79 -20.91 13.71 32.03
N ALA A 80 -22.14 14.21 31.93
CA ALA A 80 -23.15 14.03 32.97
C ALA A 80 -23.46 12.55 33.25
N LYS A 81 -23.47 11.72 32.20
CA LYS A 81 -23.72 10.27 32.27
C LYS A 81 -22.57 9.50 32.95
N TYR A 82 -21.33 9.78 32.58
CA TYR A 82 -20.16 8.98 32.99
C TYR A 82 -19.35 9.55 34.17
N GLN A 83 -19.52 10.83 34.53
CA GLN A 83 -18.72 11.48 35.61
C GLN A 83 -18.82 10.84 37.00
N SER A 84 -19.79 9.95 37.22
CA SER A 84 -19.96 9.25 38.50
C SER A 84 -19.15 7.95 38.60
N LEU A 85 -18.52 7.50 37.50
CA LEU A 85 -17.65 6.34 37.52
C LEU A 85 -16.30 6.66 38.18
N ASP A 86 -15.80 5.75 39.00
CA ASP A 86 -14.58 5.94 39.78
C ASP A 86 -13.32 6.21 38.93
N LYS A 87 -13.26 5.65 37.71
CA LYS A 87 -12.13 5.79 36.76
C LYS A 87 -12.53 6.50 35.47
N PHE A 88 -13.34 7.56 35.59
CA PHE A 88 -13.68 8.42 34.46
C PHE A 88 -12.67 9.55 34.27
N SER A 89 -12.22 9.78 33.04
CA SER A 89 -11.39 10.93 32.66
C SER A 89 -11.95 11.64 31.43
N VAL A 90 -11.61 12.91 31.28
CA VAL A 90 -11.95 13.70 30.09
C VAL A 90 -10.64 14.13 29.43
N ASN A 91 -10.43 13.72 28.19
CA ASN A 91 -9.38 14.26 27.35
C ASN A 91 -9.92 15.53 26.66
N GLU A 92 -9.33 16.67 27.00
CA GLU A 92 -9.64 17.98 26.42
C GLU A 92 -8.53 18.45 25.45
N ASP A 93 -7.52 17.61 25.18
CA ASP A 93 -6.36 17.98 24.35
C ASP A 93 -6.78 18.28 22.91
N PHE A 94 -7.92 17.74 22.49
CA PHE A 94 -8.48 17.90 21.14
C PHE A 94 -9.70 18.82 21.11
N ALA A 95 -10.00 19.54 22.20
CA ALA A 95 -11.22 20.35 22.29
C ALA A 95 -11.28 21.53 21.29
N ASP A 96 -10.15 21.93 20.70
CA ASP A 96 -10.04 22.91 19.61
C ASP A 96 -9.78 22.25 18.24
N LYS A 97 -9.75 20.92 18.17
CA LYS A 97 -9.41 20.12 16.99
C LYS A 97 -10.62 19.41 16.38
N VAL A 98 -10.40 18.81 15.22
CA VAL A 98 -11.38 17.96 14.54
C VAL A 98 -10.98 16.51 14.73
N ILE A 99 -11.92 15.67 15.16
CA ILE A 99 -11.71 14.21 15.23
C ILE A 99 -12.44 13.54 14.06
N THR A 100 -11.77 12.63 13.36
CA THR A 100 -12.30 11.77 12.29
C THR A 100 -11.94 10.30 12.60
N PRO A 101 -12.59 9.26 11.99
CA PRO A 101 -12.05 7.91 12.12
C PRO A 101 -10.59 7.89 11.68
N GLY A 102 -9.80 7.02 12.31
CA GLY A 102 -8.44 6.73 11.88
C GLY A 102 -8.42 6.37 10.40
N PHE A 103 -7.46 6.92 9.65
CA PHE A 103 -7.42 6.68 8.21
C PHE A 103 -6.96 5.25 7.91
N VAL A 104 -7.57 4.68 6.88
CA VAL A 104 -7.32 3.32 6.40
C VAL A 104 -6.65 3.41 5.04
N GLU A 105 -5.46 2.81 4.93
CA GLU A 105 -4.67 2.73 3.72
C GLU A 105 -4.75 1.29 3.16
N PRO A 106 -5.59 1.01 2.15
CA PRO A 106 -5.84 -0.34 1.67
C PRO A 106 -4.74 -0.87 0.72
N HIS A 107 -3.76 -0.04 0.33
CA HIS A 107 -2.58 -0.49 -0.41
C HIS A 107 -1.37 0.41 -0.13
N ILE A 108 -0.39 -0.14 0.60
CA ILE A 108 0.92 0.48 0.85
C ILE A 108 2.04 -0.56 0.90
N HIS A 109 3.30 -0.15 0.72
CA HIS A 109 4.46 -1.03 0.85
C HIS A 109 5.48 -0.49 1.86
N LEU A 110 5.42 -0.93 3.13
CA LEU A 110 6.30 -0.38 4.18
C LEU A 110 7.76 -0.77 3.97
N TRP A 111 8.03 -2.01 3.57
CA TRP A 111 9.38 -2.49 3.28
C TRP A 111 10.09 -1.69 2.18
N MET A 112 9.38 -1.44 1.09
CA MET A 112 9.92 -0.65 0.00
C MET A 112 10.05 0.83 0.40
N SER A 113 9.10 1.35 1.17
CA SER A 113 9.20 2.69 1.75
C SER A 113 10.46 2.83 2.61
N ALA A 114 10.83 1.80 3.37
CA ALA A 114 12.05 1.82 4.17
C ALA A 114 13.30 1.93 3.30
N MET A 115 13.30 1.33 2.12
CA MET A 115 14.42 1.51 1.21
C MET A 115 14.59 2.93 0.76
N PHE A 116 13.52 3.58 0.33
CA PHE A 116 13.65 4.93 -0.21
C PHE A 116 13.78 5.98 0.89
N LEU A 117 13.12 5.82 2.04
CA LEU A 117 13.22 6.76 3.16
C LEU A 117 14.58 6.71 3.88
N GLY A 118 15.40 5.70 3.59
CA GLY A 118 16.84 5.66 3.90
C GLY A 118 17.75 6.37 2.88
N MET A 119 17.18 7.02 1.85
CA MET A 119 17.86 7.75 0.77
C MET A 119 17.48 9.24 0.77
N ASP A 120 18.20 10.02 -0.04
CA ASP A 120 17.84 11.40 -0.34
C ASP A 120 16.83 11.49 -1.50
N PHE A 121 15.78 12.29 -1.35
CA PHE A 121 14.74 12.44 -2.37
C PHE A 121 15.09 13.58 -3.34
N ILE A 122 15.13 13.27 -4.63
CA ILE A 122 15.10 14.24 -5.73
C ILE A 122 14.00 13.80 -6.71
N THR A 123 12.76 14.18 -6.39
CA THR A 123 11.53 13.78 -7.10
C THR A 123 10.92 14.96 -7.87
N PRO A 124 10.06 14.73 -8.88
CA PRO A 124 9.42 15.82 -9.62
C PRO A 124 8.35 16.57 -8.82
N ALA A 125 7.78 15.95 -7.78
CA ALA A 125 6.78 16.56 -6.91
C ALA A 125 7.33 16.80 -5.49
N ASP A 126 6.66 17.69 -4.76
CA ASP A 126 6.93 17.97 -3.34
C ASP A 126 6.62 16.75 -2.47
N TRP A 127 7.40 16.58 -1.40
CA TRP A 127 7.18 15.61 -0.33
C TRP A 127 7.28 16.29 1.03
N ASN A 128 6.29 16.06 1.89
CA ASN A 128 6.24 16.62 3.23
C ASN A 128 6.50 15.50 4.24
N PHE A 129 7.70 15.50 4.82
CA PHE A 129 8.07 14.54 5.85
C PHE A 129 8.02 15.19 7.24
N PRO A 130 7.81 14.39 8.31
CA PRO A 130 7.91 14.90 9.69
C PRO A 130 9.26 15.53 10.03
N TRP A 131 10.31 15.12 9.32
CA TRP A 131 11.68 15.64 9.45
C TRP A 131 12.07 16.69 8.40
N GLY A 132 11.09 17.21 7.66
CA GLY A 132 11.26 18.36 6.77
C GLY A 132 10.82 18.11 5.34
N GLU A 133 10.47 19.20 4.66
CA GLU A 133 9.99 19.17 3.28
C GLU A 133 11.12 18.87 2.28
N ARG A 134 10.74 18.28 1.15
CA ARG A 134 11.57 18.13 -0.05
C ARG A 134 10.79 18.71 -1.23
N LYS A 135 11.34 19.76 -1.84
CA LYS A 135 10.70 20.40 -3.00
C LYS A 135 10.93 19.60 -4.26
N GLY A 136 9.89 19.56 -5.10
CA GLY A 136 9.94 18.97 -6.42
C GLY A 136 11.01 19.62 -7.29
N VAL A 137 11.71 18.81 -8.08
CA VAL A 137 12.75 19.25 -9.00
C VAL A 137 12.36 18.79 -10.39
N VAL A 138 12.26 19.72 -11.35
CA VAL A 138 11.96 19.40 -12.75
C VAL A 138 13.02 20.04 -13.65
N GLY A 139 13.46 19.31 -14.66
CA GLY A 139 14.52 19.72 -15.59
C GLY A 139 15.90 19.16 -15.23
N ASN A 140 16.67 18.87 -16.27
CA ASN A 140 18.00 18.24 -16.15
C ASN A 140 18.99 19.08 -15.35
N ASP A 141 19.12 20.37 -15.67
CA ASP A 141 20.02 21.28 -14.96
C ASP A 141 19.65 21.41 -13.48
N ALA A 142 18.35 21.48 -13.17
CA ALA A 142 17.86 21.57 -11.79
C ALA A 142 18.16 20.28 -11.00
N TYR A 143 18.00 19.12 -11.65
CA TYR A 143 18.34 17.82 -11.06
C TYR A 143 19.83 17.74 -10.68
N PHE A 144 20.73 18.06 -11.61
CA PHE A 144 22.17 18.06 -11.33
C PHE A 144 22.59 19.17 -10.35
N ALA A 145 21.92 20.32 -10.34
CA ALA A 145 22.13 21.35 -9.34
C ALA A 145 21.81 20.82 -7.92
N ARG A 146 20.67 20.14 -7.76
CA ARG A 146 20.29 19.53 -6.47
C ARG A 146 21.24 18.40 -6.06
N LEU A 147 21.66 17.56 -7.01
CA LEU A 147 22.64 16.51 -6.75
C LEU A 147 23.99 17.08 -6.28
N ASN A 148 24.44 18.18 -6.86
CA ASN A 148 25.66 18.90 -6.44
C ASN A 148 25.51 19.57 -5.07
N GLU A 149 24.33 20.05 -4.71
CA GLU A 149 24.04 20.61 -3.39
C GLU A 149 24.16 19.52 -2.32
N LEU A 150 23.46 18.38 -2.50
CA LEU A 150 23.53 17.24 -1.58
C LEU A 150 24.96 16.71 -1.43
N ASN A 151 25.72 16.59 -2.53
CA ASN A 151 27.12 16.16 -2.48
C ASN A 151 28.01 17.03 -1.57
N LYS A 152 27.72 18.34 -1.50
CA LYS A 152 28.45 19.30 -0.65
C LYS A 152 27.99 19.29 0.80
N GLU A 153 26.70 19.03 1.03
CA GLU A 153 26.10 19.00 2.36
C GLU A 153 26.40 17.69 3.12
N LEU A 154 26.54 16.58 2.39
CA LEU A 154 26.81 15.27 2.99
C LEU A 154 28.19 15.19 3.66
N PRO A 155 28.28 14.59 4.87
CA PRO A 155 29.54 14.34 5.54
C PRO A 155 30.55 13.61 4.66
N GLU A 156 31.85 13.87 4.86
CA GLU A 156 32.92 13.18 4.13
C GLU A 156 32.85 11.66 4.38
N GLY A 157 33.00 10.86 3.32
CA GLY A 157 32.96 9.39 3.39
C GLY A 157 31.57 8.76 3.27
N GLU A 158 30.48 9.52 3.39
CA GLU A 158 29.13 8.98 3.15
C GLU A 158 28.80 8.89 1.65
N PRO A 159 28.26 7.78 1.14
CA PRO A 159 27.81 7.74 -0.25
C PRO A 159 26.57 8.61 -0.44
N LEU A 160 26.49 9.27 -1.60
CA LEU A 160 25.30 10.01 -2.02
C LEU A 160 24.37 9.04 -2.75
N ILE A 161 23.30 8.62 -2.07
CA ILE A 161 22.31 7.71 -2.62
C ILE A 161 20.98 8.43 -2.69
N THR A 162 20.48 8.64 -3.91
CA THR A 162 19.25 9.39 -4.15
C THR A 162 18.18 8.54 -4.81
N TRP A 163 16.91 8.81 -4.52
CA TRP A 163 15.77 8.26 -5.24
C TRP A 163 14.91 9.35 -5.86
N GLY A 164 14.34 9.07 -7.03
CA GLY A 164 13.33 9.91 -7.67
C GLY A 164 13.67 10.41 -9.06
N TYR A 165 14.85 10.09 -9.60
CA TYR A 165 15.20 10.43 -10.97
C TYR A 165 14.20 9.84 -11.97
N HIS A 166 13.72 10.63 -12.92
CA HIS A 166 12.86 10.14 -13.98
C HIS A 166 13.19 10.86 -15.28
N ASN A 167 13.53 10.10 -16.31
CA ASN A 167 13.97 10.63 -17.61
C ASN A 167 13.00 11.66 -18.23
N TYR A 168 11.68 11.46 -18.10
CA TYR A 168 10.69 12.39 -18.64
C TYR A 168 10.64 13.73 -17.90
N PHE A 169 10.95 13.76 -16.60
CA PHE A 169 10.98 14.99 -15.80
C PHE A 169 12.36 15.64 -15.77
N HIS A 170 13.43 14.85 -15.85
CA HIS A 170 14.80 15.29 -15.59
C HIS A 170 15.74 15.12 -16.81
N GLY A 171 15.22 14.69 -17.97
CA GLY A 171 15.99 14.41 -19.18
C GLY A 171 16.70 13.05 -19.16
N SER A 172 17.03 12.51 -20.34
CA SER A 172 17.53 11.14 -20.55
C SER A 172 19.05 11.00 -20.56
N GLU A 173 19.80 12.05 -20.19
CA GLU A 173 21.26 12.11 -20.32
C GLU A 173 22.02 11.48 -19.14
N MET A 174 21.33 10.98 -18.11
CA MET A 174 21.96 10.41 -16.91
C MET A 174 22.99 9.34 -17.30
N SER A 175 24.20 9.48 -16.76
CA SER A 175 25.31 8.59 -17.07
C SER A 175 26.41 8.66 -16.01
N ARG A 176 27.19 7.60 -15.94
CA ARG A 176 28.43 7.48 -15.17
C ARG A 176 29.37 8.66 -15.36
N GLU A 177 29.53 9.13 -16.61
CA GLU A 177 30.36 10.30 -16.90
C GLU A 177 29.84 11.55 -16.18
N LEU A 178 28.53 11.83 -16.26
CA LEU A 178 27.94 12.98 -15.58
C LEU A 178 28.02 12.85 -14.06
N LEU A 179 27.83 11.65 -13.51
CA LEU A 179 27.98 11.43 -12.08
C LEU A 179 29.45 11.61 -11.62
N ASN A 180 30.42 11.19 -12.43
CA ASN A 180 31.85 11.45 -12.19
C ASN A 180 32.20 12.96 -12.25
N GLN A 181 31.40 13.79 -12.93
CA GLN A 181 31.56 15.25 -12.91
C GLN A 181 31.04 15.87 -11.60
N VAL A 182 30.05 15.25 -10.94
CA VAL A 182 29.56 15.67 -9.62
C VAL A 182 30.60 15.34 -8.54
N SER A 183 31.12 14.11 -8.54
CA SER A 183 32.23 13.71 -7.68
C SER A 183 32.97 12.51 -8.24
N LYS A 184 34.30 12.55 -8.16
CA LYS A 184 35.17 11.42 -8.49
C LYS A 184 35.45 10.51 -7.31
N ASP A 185 35.38 11.07 -6.10
CA ASP A 185 35.83 10.39 -4.88
C ASP A 185 34.64 9.89 -4.04
N ARG A 186 33.49 10.56 -4.12
CA ARG A 186 32.27 10.15 -3.40
C ARG A 186 31.52 9.11 -4.23
N PRO A 187 31.17 7.94 -3.68
CA PRO A 187 30.25 7.01 -4.32
C PRO A 187 28.89 7.68 -4.53
N ILE A 188 28.37 7.63 -5.76
CA ILE A 188 27.05 8.15 -6.12
C ILE A 188 26.21 7.04 -6.75
N LEU A 189 25.03 6.80 -6.18
CA LEU A 189 24.00 5.94 -6.76
C LEU A 189 22.72 6.77 -6.93
N VAL A 190 22.28 6.92 -8.18
CA VAL A 190 21.01 7.57 -8.53
C VAL A 190 19.99 6.50 -8.89
N TRP A 191 19.03 6.27 -8.00
CA TRP A 191 17.94 5.34 -8.22
C TRP A 191 16.79 6.02 -8.95
N HIS A 192 16.32 5.39 -10.02
CA HIS A 192 15.20 5.87 -10.80
C HIS A 192 13.88 5.74 -10.04
N ARG A 193 12.93 6.61 -10.36
CA ARG A 193 11.63 6.76 -9.70
C ARG A 193 10.76 5.51 -9.80
N SER A 194 10.93 4.74 -10.86
CA SER A 194 10.26 3.43 -11.05
C SER A 194 10.77 2.37 -10.09
N ALA A 195 11.96 2.56 -9.49
CA ALA A 195 12.71 1.58 -8.72
C ALA A 195 13.32 0.40 -9.52
N HIS A 196 13.13 0.34 -10.84
CA HIS A 196 13.61 -0.75 -11.71
C HIS A 196 15.01 -0.52 -12.29
N GLU A 197 15.62 0.63 -12.03
CA GLU A 197 16.92 0.95 -12.59
C GLU A 197 17.69 1.94 -11.71
N PHE A 198 19.01 1.90 -11.80
CA PHE A 198 19.88 2.88 -11.16
C PHE A 198 21.11 3.19 -12.01
N PHE A 199 21.71 4.34 -11.72
CA PHE A 199 22.96 4.81 -12.32
C PHE A 199 24.02 4.95 -11.23
N VAL A 200 25.27 4.60 -11.54
CA VAL A 200 26.41 4.67 -10.61
C VAL A 200 27.63 5.34 -11.24
N ASN A 201 28.43 6.00 -10.39
CA ASN A 201 29.74 6.55 -10.77
C ASN A 201 30.89 5.56 -10.48
N ASP A 202 32.13 5.95 -10.81
CA ASP A 202 33.32 5.11 -10.60
C ASP A 202 33.50 4.71 -9.13
N ALA A 203 33.33 5.67 -8.21
CA ALA A 203 33.50 5.44 -6.79
C ALA A 203 32.44 4.49 -6.20
N ALA A 204 31.21 4.49 -6.74
CA ALA A 204 30.18 3.51 -6.36
C ALA A 204 30.49 2.10 -6.87
N ILE A 205 31.00 1.98 -8.10
CA ILE A 205 31.48 0.69 -8.63
C ILE A 205 32.59 0.12 -7.74
N GLU A 206 33.52 0.96 -7.28
CA GLU A 206 34.57 0.56 -6.33
C GLU A 206 34.00 0.17 -4.96
N LEU A 207 33.09 0.99 -4.40
CA LEU A 207 32.44 0.72 -3.11
C LEU A 207 31.76 -0.66 -3.08
N PHE A 208 31.03 -1.01 -4.14
CA PHE A 208 30.33 -2.29 -4.22
C PHE A 208 31.20 -3.46 -4.70
N GLY A 209 32.49 -3.20 -4.99
CA GLY A 209 33.44 -4.20 -5.46
C GLY A 209 33.06 -4.78 -6.82
N TRP A 210 32.42 -4.00 -7.69
CA TRP A 210 32.02 -4.46 -9.01
C TRP A 210 33.16 -4.34 -10.02
N GLU A 211 33.52 -5.45 -10.64
CA GLU A 211 34.42 -5.47 -11.79
C GLU A 211 33.61 -5.45 -13.10
N GLN A 212 34.23 -5.00 -14.19
CA GLN A 212 33.58 -4.99 -15.52
C GLN A 212 33.07 -6.38 -15.94
N SER A 213 33.72 -7.45 -15.49
CA SER A 213 33.33 -8.84 -15.76
C SER A 213 31.95 -9.19 -15.18
N ILE A 214 31.52 -8.57 -14.08
CA ILE A 214 30.18 -8.77 -13.49
C ILE A 214 29.08 -8.18 -14.38
N TRP A 215 29.43 -7.16 -15.18
CA TRP A 215 28.52 -6.49 -16.10
C TRP A 215 28.43 -7.19 -17.47
N GLN A 216 29.19 -8.27 -17.67
CA GLN A 216 29.31 -8.96 -18.94
C GLN A 216 28.93 -10.44 -18.79
N GLY A 217 28.07 -10.92 -19.68
CA GLY A 217 27.61 -12.30 -19.68
C GLY A 217 26.63 -12.57 -20.82
N GLU A 218 25.99 -13.74 -20.77
CA GLU A 218 24.98 -14.13 -21.76
C GLU A 218 23.57 -14.08 -21.15
N GLY A 219 22.61 -13.56 -21.92
CA GLY A 219 21.20 -13.52 -21.57
C GLY A 219 20.69 -12.14 -21.19
N ILE A 220 19.36 -12.01 -21.12
CA ILE A 220 18.65 -10.73 -21.03
C ILE A 220 19.08 -9.84 -19.86
N GLY A 221 19.55 -10.42 -18.75
CA GLY A 221 20.06 -9.63 -17.63
C GLY A 221 21.31 -8.84 -17.99
N TYR A 222 22.25 -9.43 -18.72
CA TYR A 222 23.47 -8.75 -19.14
C TYR A 222 23.25 -7.77 -20.29
N ASP A 223 22.25 -8.02 -21.15
CA ASP A 223 21.82 -7.06 -22.17
C ASP A 223 21.23 -5.77 -21.56
N GLN A 224 20.85 -5.83 -20.28
CA GLN A 224 20.28 -4.72 -19.50
C GLN A 224 21.29 -4.09 -18.51
N LEU A 225 22.58 -4.32 -18.76
CA LEU A 225 23.71 -3.70 -18.08
C LEU A 225 24.53 -2.87 -19.07
N ASP A 226 24.65 -1.57 -18.82
CA ASP A 226 25.49 -0.66 -19.60
C ASP A 226 26.66 -0.18 -18.73
N TRP A 227 27.83 -0.79 -18.94
CA TRP A 227 29.05 -0.48 -18.20
C TRP A 227 29.56 0.96 -18.44
N GLU A 228 29.42 1.47 -19.66
CA GLU A 228 29.91 2.80 -20.03
C GLU A 228 29.03 3.89 -19.41
N LYS A 229 27.71 3.68 -19.41
CA LYS A 229 26.77 4.57 -18.71
C LYS A 229 26.68 4.31 -17.22
N GLY A 230 27.25 3.22 -16.70
CA GLY A 230 27.08 2.78 -15.31
C GLY A 230 25.60 2.58 -14.98
N HIS A 231 24.82 2.05 -15.92
CA HIS A 231 23.36 1.94 -15.85
C HIS A 231 22.95 0.49 -15.80
N ALA A 232 22.13 0.13 -14.82
CA ALA A 232 21.55 -1.19 -14.68
C ALA A 232 20.04 -1.07 -14.57
N PHE A 233 19.31 -1.79 -15.41
CA PHE A 233 17.84 -1.74 -15.45
C PHE A 233 17.24 -3.15 -15.52
N GLU A 234 15.98 -3.27 -15.10
CA GLU A 234 15.19 -4.51 -15.16
C GLU A 234 15.92 -5.74 -14.60
N ASN A 235 16.29 -6.71 -15.45
CA ASN A 235 17.00 -7.92 -15.01
C ASN A 235 18.49 -7.68 -14.80
N GLY A 236 19.08 -6.66 -15.43
CA GLY A 236 20.44 -6.22 -15.16
C GLY A 236 20.56 -5.66 -13.74
N MET A 237 19.59 -4.84 -13.33
CA MET A 237 19.53 -4.34 -11.95
C MET A 237 19.58 -5.48 -10.93
N LYS A 238 18.87 -6.60 -11.19
CA LYS A 238 18.82 -7.76 -10.27
C LYS A 238 20.16 -8.47 -10.10
N ILE A 239 21.07 -8.36 -11.06
CA ILE A 239 22.43 -8.92 -10.95
C ILE A 239 23.24 -8.12 -9.91
N LEU A 240 23.04 -6.80 -9.87
CA LEU A 240 23.83 -5.89 -9.05
C LEU A 240 23.16 -5.56 -7.69
N ALA A 241 21.84 -5.54 -7.65
CA ALA A 241 21.04 -5.18 -6.48
C ALA A 241 21.43 -5.91 -5.19
N PRO A 242 21.81 -7.22 -5.17
CA PRO A 242 22.22 -7.89 -3.94
C PRO A 242 23.35 -7.17 -3.17
N LYS A 243 24.29 -6.53 -3.87
CA LYS A 243 25.37 -5.75 -3.23
C LYS A 243 24.91 -4.39 -2.72
N VAL A 244 23.95 -3.77 -3.40
CA VAL A 244 23.31 -2.55 -2.90
C VAL A 244 22.51 -2.85 -1.63
N MET A 245 21.72 -3.93 -1.64
CA MET A 245 20.91 -4.33 -0.48
C MET A 245 21.77 -4.73 0.73
N GLU A 246 22.87 -5.45 0.50
CA GLU A 246 23.87 -5.76 1.52
C GLU A 246 24.40 -4.49 2.19
N TYR A 247 24.78 -3.48 1.41
CA TYR A 247 25.20 -2.18 1.94
C TYR A 247 24.10 -1.48 2.74
N PHE A 248 22.84 -1.49 2.29
CA PHE A 248 21.74 -0.86 3.02
C PHE A 248 21.46 -1.50 4.38
N ILE A 249 21.61 -2.82 4.47
CA ILE A 249 21.53 -3.55 5.74
C ILE A 249 22.72 -3.18 6.63
N GLU A 250 23.96 -3.36 6.13
CA GLU A 250 25.19 -3.19 6.92
C GLU A 250 25.42 -1.76 7.39
N SER A 251 24.99 -0.77 6.61
CA SER A 251 25.08 0.65 6.97
C SER A 251 24.01 1.11 7.96
N GLY A 252 23.00 0.29 8.25
CA GLY A 252 21.84 0.66 9.07
C GLY A 252 20.78 1.49 8.33
N ARG A 253 21.00 1.85 7.06
CA ARG A 253 20.05 2.66 6.26
C ARG A 253 18.69 2.01 6.14
N PHE A 254 18.64 0.68 6.07
CA PHE A 254 17.39 -0.07 6.06
C PHE A 254 16.58 0.14 7.35
N VAL A 255 17.24 0.05 8.51
CA VAL A 255 16.61 0.22 9.83
C VAL A 255 16.10 1.66 10.00
N THR A 256 16.96 2.66 9.74
CA THR A 256 16.56 4.07 9.74
C THR A 256 15.41 4.34 8.76
N GLY A 257 15.42 3.66 7.61
CA GLY A 257 14.35 3.71 6.65
C GLY A 257 13.01 3.17 7.19
N MET A 258 13.03 2.05 7.92
CA MET A 258 11.84 1.46 8.55
C MET A 258 11.27 2.37 9.65
N GLU A 259 12.12 2.94 10.51
CA GLU A 259 11.71 3.93 11.52
C GLU A 259 11.05 5.16 10.87
N ARG A 260 11.70 5.70 9.83
CA ARG A 260 11.15 6.81 9.04
C ARG A 260 9.86 6.45 8.35
N THR A 261 9.72 5.20 7.89
CA THR A 261 8.49 4.72 7.27
C THR A 261 7.35 4.74 8.28
N ARG A 262 7.55 4.18 9.48
CA ARG A 262 6.58 4.25 10.58
C ARG A 262 6.17 5.69 10.85
N ASP A 263 7.13 6.56 11.12
CA ASP A 263 6.87 7.95 11.51
C ASP A 263 6.16 8.73 10.38
N TYR A 264 6.57 8.51 9.14
CA TYR A 264 5.95 9.13 7.96
C TYR A 264 4.51 8.67 7.75
N VAL A 265 4.24 7.37 7.81
CA VAL A 265 2.89 6.81 7.65
C VAL A 265 1.99 7.26 8.79
N HIS A 266 2.49 7.25 10.03
CA HIS A 266 1.78 7.76 11.19
C HIS A 266 1.45 9.24 11.07
N SER A 267 2.37 10.06 10.55
CA SER A 267 2.12 11.49 10.28
C SER A 267 1.01 11.76 9.28
N GLY A 268 0.69 10.78 8.42
CA GLY A 268 -0.47 10.84 7.54
C GLY A 268 -1.81 10.65 8.27
N GLY A 269 -1.79 10.27 9.55
CA GLY A 269 -3.00 9.94 10.31
C GLY A 269 -3.52 8.53 10.05
N ILE A 270 -2.66 7.64 9.55
CA ILE A 270 -3.02 6.25 9.25
C ILE A 270 -2.98 5.43 10.54
N THR A 271 -4.07 4.74 10.84
CA THR A 271 -4.18 3.79 11.97
C THR A 271 -4.42 2.35 11.51
N THR A 272 -4.64 2.14 10.21
CA THR A 272 -4.77 0.82 9.60
C THR A 272 -4.13 0.86 8.21
N ALA A 273 -3.15 0.01 7.98
CA ALA A 273 -2.43 -0.11 6.71
C ALA A 273 -2.53 -1.55 6.18
N VAL A 274 -2.67 -1.71 4.88
CA VAL A 274 -2.70 -3.01 4.20
C VAL A 274 -1.59 -3.06 3.15
N ASP A 275 -0.71 -4.06 3.24
CA ASP A 275 0.38 -4.34 2.29
C ASP A 275 0.02 -5.53 1.40
N PRO A 276 -0.46 -5.28 0.19
CA PRO A 276 -0.81 -6.33 -0.72
C PRO A 276 0.40 -6.88 -1.48
N GLY A 277 0.50 -8.19 -1.59
CA GLY A 277 1.56 -8.83 -2.36
C GLY A 277 2.86 -8.81 -1.58
N VAL A 278 2.87 -9.52 -0.44
CA VAL A 278 4.04 -9.68 0.42
C VAL A 278 4.60 -11.10 0.28
N ILE A 279 5.93 -11.21 0.21
CA ILE A 279 6.66 -12.46 0.35
C ILE A 279 7.69 -12.27 1.44
N ALA A 280 7.51 -12.95 2.57
CA ALA A 280 8.46 -12.94 3.67
C ALA A 280 8.88 -14.36 4.06
N THR A 281 10.13 -14.48 4.52
CA THR A 281 10.59 -15.62 5.33
C THR A 281 10.29 -15.34 6.80
N PRO A 282 10.27 -16.37 7.67
CA PRO A 282 10.07 -16.17 9.10
C PRO A 282 11.07 -15.16 9.70
N ALA A 283 12.36 -15.24 9.33
CA ALA A 283 13.38 -14.32 9.82
C ALA A 283 13.12 -12.86 9.41
N LEU A 284 12.76 -12.63 8.14
CA LEU A 284 12.43 -11.28 7.66
C LEU A 284 11.19 -10.72 8.36
N TYR A 285 10.16 -11.55 8.55
CA TYR A 285 8.95 -11.14 9.27
C TYR A 285 9.22 -10.83 10.75
N GLU A 286 9.98 -11.67 11.44
CA GLU A 286 10.41 -11.43 12.83
C GLU A 286 11.21 -10.13 12.96
N GLN A 287 12.10 -9.84 12.02
CA GLN A 287 12.85 -8.58 12.00
C GLN A 287 11.92 -7.37 11.79
N MET A 288 10.97 -7.47 10.86
CA MET A 288 9.97 -6.42 10.62
C MET A 288 9.20 -6.08 11.88
N VAL A 289 8.69 -7.14 12.52
CA VAL A 289 7.91 -7.07 13.76
C VAL A 289 8.77 -6.41 14.83
N SER A 290 10.01 -6.85 14.99
CA SER A 290 10.93 -6.28 15.97
C SER A 290 11.15 -4.79 15.74
N ILE A 291 11.42 -4.34 14.51
CA ILE A 291 11.72 -2.93 14.23
C ILE A 291 10.45 -2.07 14.38
N LEU A 292 9.33 -2.52 13.83
CA LEU A 292 8.10 -1.73 13.87
C LEU A 292 7.54 -1.61 15.29
N LEU A 293 7.53 -2.70 16.06
CA LEU A 293 6.97 -2.74 17.42
C LEU A 293 7.96 -2.35 18.53
N GLU A 294 9.22 -2.03 18.22
CA GLU A 294 10.19 -1.56 19.23
C GLU A 294 9.74 -0.25 19.88
N ASP A 295 9.09 0.62 19.10
CA ASP A 295 8.45 1.85 19.60
C ASP A 295 6.91 1.73 19.57
N ASP A 296 6.24 2.78 20.03
CA ASP A 296 4.79 2.94 19.98
C ASP A 296 4.30 3.00 18.52
N PHE A 297 4.08 1.83 17.90
CA PHE A 297 3.51 1.66 16.56
C PHE A 297 1.99 1.82 16.63
N PRO A 298 1.40 2.96 16.27
CA PRO A 298 0.02 3.28 16.64
C PRO A 298 -0.95 2.94 15.51
N MET A 299 -0.75 1.78 14.88
CA MET A 299 -1.57 1.30 13.77
C MET A 299 -1.61 -0.23 13.70
N ASP A 300 -2.63 -0.76 13.03
CA ASP A 300 -2.63 -2.12 12.53
C ASP A 300 -1.97 -2.17 11.15
N TYR A 301 -1.19 -3.21 10.90
CA TYR A 301 -0.53 -3.47 9.63
C TYR A 301 -0.87 -4.88 9.14
N TRP A 302 -1.61 -4.91 8.05
CA TRP A 302 -2.21 -6.11 7.47
C TRP A 302 -1.46 -6.53 6.22
N LEU A 303 -1.12 -7.81 6.09
CA LEU A 303 -0.38 -8.35 4.95
C LEU A 303 -1.27 -9.23 4.08
N ILE A 304 -1.09 -9.18 2.76
CA ILE A 304 -1.71 -10.11 1.82
C ILE A 304 -0.61 -10.82 1.01
N PRO A 305 -0.58 -12.16 0.91
CA PRO A 305 0.46 -12.85 0.15
C PRO A 305 0.44 -12.53 -1.36
N ALA A 306 1.61 -12.57 -1.99
CA ALA A 306 1.74 -12.41 -3.45
C ALA A 306 1.52 -13.73 -4.20
N GLY A 307 0.29 -13.96 -4.64
CA GLY A 307 -0.11 -15.18 -5.33
C GLY A 307 0.53 -15.36 -6.72
N ASN A 308 0.86 -14.28 -7.44
CA ASN A 308 1.60 -14.36 -8.70
C ASN A 308 3.00 -14.95 -8.49
N MET A 309 3.69 -14.53 -7.42
CA MET A 309 5.04 -14.99 -7.12
C MET A 309 5.04 -16.42 -6.60
N THR A 310 4.15 -16.77 -5.67
CA THR A 310 4.07 -18.16 -5.20
C THR A 310 3.70 -19.10 -6.34
N TYR A 311 2.84 -18.65 -7.27
CA TYR A 311 2.57 -19.36 -8.52
C TYR A 311 3.81 -19.54 -9.40
N ALA A 312 4.61 -18.48 -9.59
CA ALA A 312 5.86 -18.55 -10.34
C ALA A 312 6.91 -19.46 -9.67
N MET A 313 7.09 -19.35 -8.36
CA MET A 313 7.96 -20.21 -7.54
C MET A 313 7.57 -21.69 -7.62
N ALA A 314 6.28 -21.96 -7.78
CA ALA A 314 5.75 -23.30 -7.99
C ALA A 314 5.92 -23.83 -9.44
N GLY A 315 6.58 -23.08 -10.32
CA GLY A 315 6.72 -23.45 -11.73
C GLY A 315 5.39 -23.36 -12.48
N THR A 316 4.57 -22.35 -12.17
CA THR A 316 3.22 -22.12 -12.74
C THR A 316 2.22 -23.25 -12.45
N ASP A 317 2.33 -23.86 -11.27
CA ASP A 317 1.37 -24.83 -10.73
C ASP A 317 0.48 -24.13 -9.70
N ALA A 318 -0.79 -23.93 -10.05
CA ALA A 318 -1.74 -23.14 -9.23
C ALA A 318 -1.99 -23.74 -7.85
N ALA A 319 -2.07 -25.07 -7.74
CA ALA A 319 -2.30 -25.74 -6.46
C ALA A 319 -1.09 -25.58 -5.54
N LYS A 320 0.12 -25.82 -6.06
CA LYS A 320 1.35 -25.63 -5.28
C LYS A 320 1.61 -24.16 -4.93
N GLY A 321 1.30 -23.23 -5.83
CA GLY A 321 1.41 -21.80 -5.56
C GLY A 321 0.53 -21.37 -4.40
N LYS A 322 -0.70 -21.90 -4.33
CA LYS A 322 -1.59 -21.70 -3.20
C LYS A 322 -1.05 -22.31 -1.90
N GLU A 323 -0.50 -23.53 -1.95
CA GLU A 323 0.12 -24.15 -0.76
C GLU A 323 1.28 -23.31 -0.20
N ILE A 324 2.12 -22.72 -1.07
CA ILE A 324 3.22 -21.84 -0.65
C ILE A 324 2.67 -20.57 0.04
N ALA A 325 1.66 -19.93 -0.56
CA ALA A 325 1.05 -18.73 0.02
C ALA A 325 0.40 -19.02 1.39
N GLU A 326 -0.33 -20.13 1.51
CA GLU A 326 -0.96 -20.55 2.77
C GLU A 326 0.07 -20.85 3.85
N ALA A 327 1.18 -21.51 3.50
CA ALA A 327 2.26 -21.80 4.44
C ALA A 327 2.86 -20.53 5.05
N GLN A 328 3.02 -19.45 4.29
CA GLN A 328 3.52 -18.17 4.81
C GLN A 328 2.59 -17.60 5.87
N THR A 329 1.29 -17.54 5.59
CA THR A 329 0.30 -16.98 6.53
C THR A 329 0.20 -17.77 7.83
N GLN A 330 0.41 -19.10 7.79
CA GLN A 330 0.29 -19.98 8.95
C GLN A 330 1.53 -19.94 9.86
N GLN A 331 2.71 -19.79 9.28
CA GLN A 331 3.98 -19.78 10.02
C GLN A 331 4.22 -18.44 10.73
N MET A 332 3.67 -17.36 10.19
CA MET A 332 3.89 -15.98 10.64
C MET A 332 2.59 -15.39 11.22
N ALA A 333 1.96 -16.12 12.14
CA ALA A 333 0.76 -15.71 12.86
C ALA A 333 1.10 -15.59 14.35
N GLY A 334 1.08 -14.38 14.92
CA GLY A 334 1.40 -14.22 16.34
C GLY A 334 1.27 -12.81 16.89
N GLU A 335 1.47 -11.79 16.07
CA GLU A 335 1.45 -10.41 16.54
C GLU A 335 0.07 -9.78 16.38
N ALA A 336 -0.41 -9.09 17.42
CA ALA A 336 -1.76 -8.51 17.41
C ALA A 336 -1.90 -7.39 16.36
N GLN A 337 -0.85 -6.58 16.19
CA GLN A 337 -0.86 -5.40 15.32
C GLN A 337 -0.35 -5.67 13.91
N ILE A 338 0.39 -6.77 13.69
CA ILE A 338 0.98 -7.10 12.39
C ILE A 338 0.49 -8.49 11.99
N GLN A 339 -0.48 -8.56 11.08
CA GLN A 339 -1.21 -9.80 10.78
C GLN A 339 -1.41 -10.02 9.30
N TRP A 340 -1.55 -11.28 8.89
CA TRP A 340 -2.03 -11.62 7.56
C TRP A 340 -3.55 -11.50 7.52
N LEU A 341 -4.09 -10.87 6.47
CA LEU A 341 -5.53 -10.86 6.26
C LEU A 341 -6.02 -12.29 5.97
N PRO A 342 -6.96 -12.82 6.77
CA PRO A 342 -7.42 -14.19 6.59
C PRO A 342 -8.08 -14.39 5.22
N LYS A 343 -7.59 -15.37 4.47
CA LYS A 343 -8.08 -15.70 3.12
C LYS A 343 -8.05 -14.53 2.11
N PHE A 344 -7.02 -13.69 2.16
CA PHE A 344 -6.74 -12.74 1.08
C PHE A 344 -5.59 -13.24 0.19
N ILE A 345 -5.61 -12.86 -1.09
CA ILE A 345 -4.49 -13.07 -2.02
C ILE A 345 -4.37 -11.91 -3.00
N LYS A 346 -3.14 -11.49 -3.32
CA LYS A 346 -2.85 -10.49 -4.34
C LYS A 346 -2.37 -11.19 -5.63
N LEU A 347 -3.00 -10.88 -6.76
CA LEU A 347 -2.66 -11.33 -8.10
C LEU A 347 -2.44 -10.12 -9.03
N PHE A 348 -1.92 -10.37 -10.22
CA PHE A 348 -1.44 -9.31 -11.12
C PHE A 348 -1.88 -9.58 -12.57
N SER A 349 -2.47 -8.59 -13.24
CA SER A 349 -2.71 -8.67 -14.68
C SER A 349 -1.53 -8.13 -15.48
N ASP A 350 -1.25 -6.84 -15.37
CA ASP A 350 -0.42 -6.09 -16.32
C ASP A 350 0.58 -5.15 -15.64
N GLY A 351 1.48 -4.56 -16.43
CA GLY A 351 2.62 -3.81 -15.91
C GLY A 351 2.30 -2.47 -15.24
N ALA A 352 3.37 -1.75 -14.93
CA ALA A 352 3.35 -0.56 -14.10
C ALA A 352 2.88 0.71 -14.83
N MET A 353 2.27 1.61 -14.06
CA MET A 353 1.92 2.97 -14.50
C MET A 353 3.17 3.82 -14.81
N TYR A 354 4.13 3.93 -13.89
CA TYR A 354 5.32 4.80 -14.04
C TYR A 354 6.26 4.40 -15.19
N SER A 355 6.29 3.10 -15.53
CA SER A 355 7.10 2.60 -16.65
C SER A 355 6.33 2.59 -17.97
N GLN A 356 5.04 2.98 -17.98
CA GLN A 356 4.13 2.83 -19.13
C GLN A 356 4.09 1.40 -19.68
N LEU A 357 4.10 0.39 -18.80
CA LEU A 357 4.05 -1.03 -19.21
C LEU A 357 2.66 -1.64 -19.02
N MET A 358 1.63 -0.82 -18.87
CA MET A 358 0.24 -1.25 -18.74
C MET A 358 -0.28 -1.80 -20.07
N GLN A 359 -1.17 -2.79 -20.03
CA GLN A 359 -1.80 -3.33 -21.24
C GLN A 359 -2.93 -2.43 -21.72
N LEU A 360 -2.75 -1.83 -22.90
CA LEU A 360 -3.72 -0.91 -23.50
C LEU A 360 -4.40 -1.49 -24.74
N LYS A 361 -5.74 -1.41 -24.84
CA LYS A 361 -6.52 -1.94 -25.97
C LYS A 361 -6.04 -1.38 -27.32
N ASP A 362 -5.85 -0.06 -27.37
CA ASP A 362 -5.41 0.67 -28.57
C ASP A 362 -3.88 0.85 -28.65
N GLY A 363 -3.13 0.35 -27.65
CA GLY A 363 -1.67 0.52 -27.56
C GLY A 363 -1.22 1.96 -27.25
N TYR A 364 0.10 2.17 -27.20
CA TYR A 364 0.71 3.47 -26.95
C TYR A 364 0.92 4.26 -28.24
N THR A 365 0.95 5.58 -28.13
CA THR A 365 1.04 6.54 -29.24
C THR A 365 2.36 6.47 -30.03
N ASP A 366 3.43 6.02 -29.40
CA ASP A 366 4.74 5.75 -30.00
C ASP A 366 4.88 4.32 -30.55
N GLY A 367 3.86 3.49 -30.37
CA GLY A 367 3.79 2.11 -30.86
C GLY A 367 4.36 1.03 -29.94
N HIS A 368 4.91 1.38 -28.76
CA HIS A 368 5.36 0.36 -27.81
C HIS A 368 4.19 -0.45 -27.24
N LYS A 369 4.52 -1.57 -26.60
CA LYS A 369 3.55 -2.51 -26.02
C LYS A 369 3.74 -2.57 -24.52
N GLY A 370 2.62 -2.67 -23.80
CA GLY A 370 2.64 -3.00 -22.39
C GLY A 370 3.03 -4.46 -22.17
N GLU A 371 3.22 -4.81 -20.90
CA GLU A 371 3.66 -6.12 -20.45
C GLU A 371 2.58 -6.81 -19.62
N TRP A 372 2.48 -8.12 -19.78
CA TRP A 372 1.66 -8.97 -18.92
C TRP A 372 2.53 -9.46 -17.77
N LEU A 373 2.11 -9.21 -16.52
CA LEU A 373 2.73 -9.82 -15.35
C LEU A 373 2.26 -11.25 -15.18
N GLN A 374 0.96 -11.47 -15.40
CA GLN A 374 0.41 -12.78 -15.69
C GLN A 374 -0.41 -12.66 -16.97
N THR A 375 -0.12 -13.51 -17.96
CA THR A 375 -1.00 -13.61 -19.13
C THR A 375 -2.43 -13.96 -18.69
N PRO A 376 -3.49 -13.62 -19.45
CA PRO A 376 -4.86 -13.95 -19.06
C PRO A 376 -5.07 -15.43 -18.68
N ALA A 377 -4.38 -16.36 -19.36
CA ALA A 377 -4.41 -17.78 -19.04
C ALA A 377 -3.76 -18.10 -17.68
N GLN A 378 -2.62 -17.49 -17.36
CA GLN A 378 -1.95 -17.66 -16.06
C GLN A 378 -2.72 -16.99 -14.92
N LEU A 379 -3.31 -15.82 -15.17
CA LEU A 379 -4.17 -15.14 -14.19
C LEU A 379 -5.39 -16.00 -13.88
N GLU A 380 -6.07 -16.56 -14.88
CA GLU A 380 -7.18 -17.48 -14.67
C GLU A 380 -6.75 -18.72 -13.87
N ASP A 381 -5.66 -19.37 -14.29
CA ASP A 381 -5.16 -20.60 -13.66
C ASP A 381 -4.81 -20.38 -12.18
N SER A 382 -4.07 -19.30 -11.89
CA SER A 382 -3.69 -18.95 -10.51
C SER A 382 -4.87 -18.45 -9.67
N MET A 383 -5.86 -17.74 -10.24
CA MET A 383 -7.02 -17.22 -9.52
C MET A 383 -8.01 -18.32 -9.09
N ARG A 384 -8.16 -19.35 -9.94
CA ARG A 384 -9.14 -20.42 -9.78
C ARG A 384 -9.11 -21.16 -8.42
N PRO A 385 -7.95 -21.63 -7.89
CA PRO A 385 -7.94 -22.31 -6.60
C PRO A 385 -8.35 -21.40 -5.44
N TYR A 386 -7.95 -20.12 -5.46
CA TYR A 386 -8.35 -19.14 -4.44
C TYR A 386 -9.85 -18.82 -4.52
N TRP A 387 -10.39 -18.64 -5.73
CA TRP A 387 -11.82 -18.47 -5.94
C TRP A 387 -12.62 -19.66 -5.40
N ASN A 388 -12.12 -20.89 -5.64
CA ASN A 388 -12.74 -22.10 -5.15
C ASN A 388 -12.68 -22.25 -3.62
N ASP A 389 -11.70 -21.68 -2.94
CA ASP A 389 -11.57 -21.80 -1.48
C ASP A 389 -12.04 -20.56 -0.72
N ASP A 390 -12.84 -19.72 -1.40
CA ASP A 390 -13.52 -18.57 -0.84
C ASP A 390 -12.56 -17.46 -0.35
N TYR A 391 -11.47 -17.25 -1.09
CA TYR A 391 -10.56 -16.13 -0.84
C TYR A 391 -11.12 -14.81 -1.38
N THR A 392 -10.83 -13.71 -0.70
CA THR A 392 -10.90 -12.38 -1.33
C THR A 392 -9.64 -12.19 -2.17
N ILE A 393 -9.86 -11.88 -3.45
CA ILE A 393 -8.79 -11.76 -4.44
C ILE A 393 -8.65 -10.29 -4.78
N ILE A 394 -7.43 -9.77 -4.67
CA ILE A 394 -7.08 -8.42 -5.07
C ILE A 394 -6.25 -8.53 -6.34
N VAL A 395 -6.63 -7.82 -7.40
CA VAL A 395 -5.95 -7.84 -8.69
C VAL A 395 -5.30 -6.48 -8.94
N HIS A 396 -3.99 -6.46 -9.14
CA HIS A 396 -3.32 -5.32 -9.74
C HIS A 396 -3.73 -5.23 -11.21
N ALA A 397 -4.35 -4.11 -11.60
CA ALA A 397 -4.73 -3.84 -12.98
C ALA A 397 -4.59 -2.35 -13.28
N ASN A 398 -3.66 -1.99 -14.17
CA ASN A 398 -3.43 -0.59 -14.53
C ASN A 398 -4.09 -0.20 -15.85
N GLY A 399 -3.94 -1.02 -16.88
CA GLY A 399 -4.41 -0.73 -18.23
C GLY A 399 -5.82 -1.28 -18.49
N ASP A 400 -6.50 -0.68 -19.46
CA ASP A 400 -7.87 -1.00 -19.81
C ASP A 400 -8.03 -2.44 -20.34
N LEU A 401 -7.04 -2.94 -21.09
CA LEU A 401 -7.04 -4.33 -21.55
C LEU A 401 -6.77 -5.32 -20.40
N GLY A 402 -5.87 -4.97 -19.47
CA GLY A 402 -5.61 -5.79 -18.28
C GLY A 402 -6.85 -5.94 -17.40
N PHE A 403 -7.53 -4.82 -17.15
CA PHE A 403 -8.80 -4.77 -16.42
C PHE A 403 -9.90 -5.56 -17.12
N GLU A 404 -10.11 -5.38 -18.43
CA GLU A 404 -11.13 -6.11 -19.21
C GLU A 404 -10.94 -7.63 -19.09
N GLN A 405 -9.71 -8.12 -19.31
CA GLN A 405 -9.39 -9.54 -19.24
C GLN A 405 -9.62 -10.12 -17.84
N ALA A 406 -9.25 -9.39 -16.79
CA ALA A 406 -9.50 -9.82 -15.43
C ALA A 406 -11.01 -9.90 -15.12
N ILE A 407 -11.82 -8.94 -15.59
CA ILE A 407 -13.28 -8.99 -15.46
C ILE A 407 -13.87 -10.21 -16.18
N ASP A 408 -13.39 -10.53 -17.38
CA ASP A 408 -13.87 -11.69 -18.15
C ASP A 408 -13.59 -13.01 -17.40
N ILE A 409 -12.42 -13.13 -16.77
CA ILE A 409 -12.05 -14.26 -15.91
C ILE A 409 -13.00 -14.36 -14.72
N VAL A 410 -13.28 -13.25 -14.04
CA VAL A 410 -14.21 -13.21 -12.89
C VAL A 410 -15.62 -13.61 -13.30
N ALA A 411 -16.10 -13.12 -14.45
CA ALA A 411 -17.41 -13.50 -15.00
C ALA A 411 -17.49 -15.01 -15.29
N LYS A 412 -16.40 -15.61 -15.79
CA LYS A 412 -16.29 -17.05 -16.01
C LYS A 412 -16.31 -17.82 -14.69
N LEU A 413 -15.45 -17.47 -13.75
CA LEU A 413 -15.37 -18.13 -12.44
C LEU A 413 -16.68 -18.01 -11.64
N SER A 414 -17.36 -16.86 -11.74
CA SER A 414 -18.67 -16.64 -11.10
C SER A 414 -19.77 -17.53 -11.70
N LYS A 415 -19.72 -17.83 -13.01
CA LYS A 415 -20.66 -18.78 -13.64
C LYS A 415 -20.38 -20.23 -13.21
N GLU A 416 -19.10 -20.58 -13.05
CA GLU A 416 -18.68 -21.93 -12.68
C GLU A 416 -18.91 -22.21 -11.19
N LYS A 417 -18.63 -21.22 -10.33
CA LYS A 417 -18.85 -21.26 -8.89
C LYS A 417 -19.29 -19.88 -8.38
N PRO A 418 -20.62 -19.62 -8.32
CA PRO A 418 -21.14 -18.37 -7.81
C PRO A 418 -20.75 -18.13 -6.35
N ARG A 419 -20.45 -16.87 -6.02
CA ARG A 419 -20.17 -16.40 -4.66
C ARG A 419 -20.95 -15.09 -4.47
N GLU A 420 -21.72 -14.98 -3.39
CA GLU A 420 -22.54 -13.78 -3.15
C GLU A 420 -21.69 -12.58 -2.69
N ASP A 421 -20.72 -12.81 -1.81
CA ASP A 421 -19.84 -11.78 -1.25
C ASP A 421 -18.37 -12.15 -1.44
N HIS A 422 -17.87 -12.13 -2.69
CA HIS A 422 -16.45 -12.42 -2.96
C HIS A 422 -15.52 -11.22 -2.72
N ARG A 423 -16.05 -9.99 -2.80
CA ARG A 423 -15.32 -8.71 -2.63
C ARG A 423 -14.03 -8.63 -3.44
N LEU A 424 -14.06 -9.12 -4.67
CA LEU A 424 -12.87 -9.06 -5.52
C LEU A 424 -12.51 -7.60 -5.75
N GLY A 425 -11.26 -7.23 -5.46
CA GLY A 425 -10.79 -5.85 -5.55
C GLY A 425 -9.87 -5.66 -6.74
N PHE A 426 -9.93 -4.48 -7.36
CA PHE A 426 -8.95 -4.02 -8.32
C PHE A 426 -8.15 -2.86 -7.75
N HIS A 427 -6.83 -2.94 -7.83
CA HIS A 427 -5.94 -1.86 -7.44
C HIS A 427 -5.40 -1.13 -8.68
N HIS A 428 -5.25 0.18 -8.52
CA HIS A 428 -4.66 1.18 -9.40
C HIS A 428 -5.64 1.74 -10.43
N LEU A 429 -6.11 0.91 -11.38
CA LEU A 429 -7.12 1.28 -12.38
C LEU A 429 -6.74 2.57 -13.11
N GLY A 430 -5.47 2.65 -13.47
CA GLY A 430 -4.86 3.89 -13.89
C GLY A 430 -5.37 4.39 -15.24
N ILE A 431 -5.61 3.49 -16.21
CA ILE A 431 -6.38 3.77 -17.43
C ILE A 431 -7.48 2.72 -17.53
N THR A 432 -8.73 3.17 -17.61
CA THR A 432 -9.88 2.29 -17.74
C THR A 432 -10.82 2.77 -18.84
N ASP A 433 -11.33 1.80 -19.59
CA ASP A 433 -12.47 1.99 -20.47
C ASP A 433 -13.73 2.16 -19.62
N LYS A 434 -14.48 3.23 -19.89
CA LYS A 434 -15.66 3.57 -19.09
C LYS A 434 -16.76 2.52 -19.21
N GLU A 435 -16.83 1.82 -20.34
CA GLU A 435 -17.87 0.82 -20.63
C GLU A 435 -17.66 -0.50 -19.85
N ASP A 436 -16.44 -0.78 -19.40
CA ASP A 436 -16.16 -1.98 -18.59
C ASP A 436 -16.52 -1.80 -17.11
N ILE A 437 -16.65 -0.55 -16.64
CA ILE A 437 -16.90 -0.23 -15.23
C ILE A 437 -18.26 -0.78 -14.75
N PRO A 438 -19.40 -0.53 -15.41
CA PRO A 438 -20.69 -1.08 -14.97
C PRO A 438 -20.71 -2.61 -14.93
N ARG A 439 -20.00 -3.26 -15.86
CA ARG A 439 -19.87 -4.72 -15.91
C ARG A 439 -19.11 -5.26 -14.70
N ALA A 440 -18.02 -4.60 -14.30
CA ALA A 440 -17.27 -4.96 -13.10
C ALA A 440 -18.10 -4.77 -11.82
N VAL A 441 -18.89 -3.68 -11.74
CA VAL A 441 -19.80 -3.43 -10.61
C VAL A 441 -20.90 -4.48 -10.52
N GLU A 442 -21.53 -4.84 -11.64
CA GLU A 442 -22.57 -5.90 -11.67
C GLU A 442 -22.03 -7.25 -11.20
N LEU A 443 -20.75 -7.51 -11.44
CA LEU A 443 -20.05 -8.69 -10.96
C LEU A 443 -19.62 -8.61 -9.49
N GLY A 444 -19.93 -7.54 -8.75
CA GLY A 444 -19.60 -7.40 -7.33
C GLY A 444 -18.15 -7.05 -7.03
N ALA A 445 -17.43 -6.40 -7.96
CA ALA A 445 -16.05 -5.96 -7.76
C ALA A 445 -15.96 -4.63 -6.97
N ASN A 446 -14.83 -4.46 -6.29
CA ASN A 446 -14.42 -3.26 -5.56
C ASN A 446 -13.25 -2.56 -6.29
N PHE A 447 -13.11 -1.25 -6.09
CA PHE A 447 -12.14 -0.43 -6.83
C PHE A 447 -11.32 0.41 -5.86
N SER A 448 -10.00 0.24 -5.85
CA SER A 448 -9.08 1.08 -5.08
C SER A 448 -8.14 1.79 -6.06
N VAL A 449 -8.20 3.13 -6.11
CA VAL A 449 -7.45 3.91 -7.10
C VAL A 449 -6.40 4.80 -6.44
N ASN A 450 -5.34 5.11 -7.17
CA ASN A 450 -4.34 6.08 -6.76
C ASN A 450 -4.57 7.42 -7.48
N PRO A 451 -5.25 8.40 -6.87
CA PRO A 451 -5.56 9.67 -7.52
C PRO A 451 -4.32 10.57 -7.68
N TYR A 452 -3.24 10.30 -6.94
CA TYR A 452 -2.00 11.06 -7.06
C TYR A 452 -1.30 10.80 -8.40
N TYR A 453 -1.55 9.65 -9.04
CA TYR A 453 -1.10 9.39 -10.42
C TYR A 453 -1.66 10.41 -11.41
N THR A 454 -2.90 10.86 -11.23
CA THR A 454 -3.46 11.96 -12.04
C THR A 454 -2.65 13.24 -11.84
N HIS A 455 -2.31 13.59 -10.59
CA HIS A 455 -1.55 14.80 -10.30
C HIS A 455 -0.16 14.74 -10.93
N ILE A 456 0.59 13.66 -10.68
CA ILE A 456 2.01 13.61 -11.02
C ILE A 456 2.28 13.20 -12.47
N LEU A 457 1.43 12.37 -13.10
CA LEU A 457 1.72 11.77 -14.40
C LEU A 457 0.86 12.28 -15.56
N ALA A 458 -0.38 12.72 -15.30
CA ALA A 458 -1.33 12.89 -16.40
C ALA A 458 -0.91 13.97 -17.41
N GLU A 459 -0.36 15.10 -16.96
CA GLU A 459 0.15 16.12 -17.90
C GLU A 459 1.26 15.57 -18.78
N LEU A 460 2.22 14.87 -18.18
CA LEU A 460 3.33 14.26 -18.90
C LEU A 460 2.83 13.20 -19.90
N TYR A 461 2.00 12.28 -19.44
CA TYR A 461 1.52 11.17 -20.26
C TYR A 461 0.56 11.62 -21.37
N SER A 462 -0.04 12.82 -21.22
CA SER A 462 -0.85 13.43 -22.27
C SER A 462 -0.05 13.74 -23.54
N GLU A 463 1.25 14.00 -23.39
CA GLU A 463 2.17 14.26 -24.50
C GLU A 463 3.00 13.01 -24.85
N ASP A 464 3.37 12.20 -23.85
CA ASP A 464 4.21 11.00 -24.01
C ASP A 464 3.45 9.70 -23.74
N GLY A 465 3.26 8.89 -24.78
CA GLY A 465 2.84 7.50 -24.66
C GLY A 465 1.32 7.26 -24.64
N VAL A 466 0.56 7.81 -23.68
CA VAL A 466 -0.87 7.46 -23.56
C VAL A 466 -1.81 8.42 -24.30
N GLY A 467 -1.40 9.68 -24.50
CA GLY A 467 -2.16 10.69 -25.21
C GLY A 467 -3.26 11.35 -24.37
N LYS A 468 -3.69 12.54 -24.81
CA LYS A 468 -4.49 13.50 -24.03
C LYS A 468 -5.79 12.94 -23.45
N GLU A 469 -6.55 12.21 -24.26
CA GLU A 469 -7.87 11.71 -23.85
C GLU A 469 -7.76 10.68 -22.72
N ARG A 470 -6.84 9.71 -22.83
CA ARG A 470 -6.60 8.70 -21.79
C ARG A 470 -5.94 9.30 -20.55
N ALA A 471 -5.00 10.22 -20.74
CA ALA A 471 -4.32 10.88 -19.64
C ALA A 471 -5.27 11.72 -18.77
N ALA A 472 -6.22 12.45 -19.38
CA ALA A 472 -7.17 13.29 -18.68
C ALA A 472 -7.99 12.53 -17.63
N VAL A 473 -8.36 11.29 -17.95
CA VAL A 473 -9.24 10.43 -17.14
C VAL A 473 -8.49 9.37 -16.35
N MET A 474 -7.16 9.50 -16.21
CA MET A 474 -6.37 8.57 -15.40
C MET A 474 -6.90 8.51 -13.95
N SER A 475 -6.87 7.31 -13.35
CA SER A 475 -7.39 7.05 -12.00
C SER A 475 -8.78 7.65 -11.79
N ARG A 476 -9.76 7.17 -12.58
CA ARG A 476 -11.15 7.63 -12.52
C ARG A 476 -11.71 7.49 -11.10
N GLY A 477 -12.53 8.45 -10.70
CA GLY A 477 -13.28 8.39 -9.44
C GLY A 477 -14.78 8.40 -9.71
N ARG A 478 -15.26 9.47 -10.33
CA ARG A 478 -16.69 9.69 -10.61
C ARG A 478 -17.32 8.53 -11.38
N SER A 479 -16.67 8.02 -12.41
CA SER A 479 -17.23 6.93 -13.23
C SER A 479 -17.48 5.64 -12.44
N PHE A 480 -16.65 5.30 -11.43
CA PHE A 480 -16.88 4.13 -10.56
C PHE A 480 -18.03 4.37 -9.59
N ILE A 481 -18.06 5.55 -8.98
CA ILE A 481 -19.12 5.92 -8.02
C ILE A 481 -20.49 5.97 -8.71
N ASP A 482 -20.59 6.61 -9.87
CA ASP A 482 -21.85 6.74 -10.61
C ASP A 482 -22.39 5.38 -11.09
N ALA A 483 -21.50 4.41 -11.33
CA ALA A 483 -21.87 3.03 -11.64
C ALA A 483 -22.35 2.24 -10.42
N GLY A 484 -22.19 2.76 -9.20
CA GLY A 484 -22.56 2.11 -7.94
C GLY A 484 -21.46 1.23 -7.34
N GLY A 485 -20.20 1.41 -7.76
CA GLY A 485 -19.07 0.63 -7.24
C GLY A 485 -18.62 1.05 -5.85
N HIS A 486 -18.14 0.08 -5.05
CA HIS A 486 -17.41 0.37 -3.82
C HIS A 486 -16.02 0.91 -4.17
N PHE A 487 -15.71 2.10 -3.66
CA PHE A 487 -14.57 2.88 -4.11
C PHE A 487 -13.70 3.34 -2.92
N SER A 488 -12.39 3.10 -3.02
CA SER A 488 -11.39 3.56 -2.04
C SER A 488 -10.22 4.25 -2.74
N LEU A 489 -9.46 5.04 -1.96
CA LEU A 489 -8.21 5.65 -2.41
C LEU A 489 -7.03 4.96 -1.73
N HIS A 490 -5.91 4.86 -2.44
CA HIS A 490 -4.65 4.40 -1.85
C HIS A 490 -3.46 5.19 -2.36
N SER A 491 -2.36 5.15 -1.59
CA SER A 491 -1.10 5.78 -1.96
C SER A 491 -0.18 4.85 -2.74
N ASP A 492 -0.27 3.54 -2.55
CA ASP A 492 0.74 2.59 -3.05
C ASP A 492 2.14 3.05 -2.62
N ALA A 493 2.24 3.61 -1.39
CA ALA A 493 3.44 4.28 -0.97
C ALA A 493 4.63 3.30 -1.02
N PRO A 494 5.79 3.77 -1.51
CA PRO A 494 6.17 5.17 -1.70
C PRO A 494 5.85 5.74 -3.10
N MET A 495 4.97 5.15 -3.90
CA MET A 495 4.64 5.69 -5.24
C MET A 495 3.81 6.96 -5.23
N ALA A 496 2.95 7.13 -4.24
CA ALA A 496 2.41 8.42 -3.85
C ALA A 496 2.72 8.67 -2.37
N PRO A 497 2.55 9.91 -1.90
CA PRO A 497 2.65 10.19 -0.49
C PRO A 497 1.67 9.34 0.34
N ALA A 498 2.15 8.70 1.41
CA ALA A 498 1.33 8.01 2.42
C ALA A 498 0.58 9.03 3.30
N GLN A 499 -0.12 9.95 2.65
CA GLN A 499 -0.74 11.14 3.23
C GLN A 499 -2.18 11.19 2.70
N PRO A 500 -3.14 10.51 3.36
CA PRO A 500 -4.51 10.36 2.88
C PRO A 500 -5.21 11.67 2.48
N LEU A 501 -4.97 12.78 3.18
CA LEU A 501 -5.51 14.09 2.80
C LEU A 501 -4.91 14.64 1.50
N SER A 502 -3.70 14.23 1.12
CA SER A 502 -3.14 14.50 -0.21
C SER A 502 -3.85 13.69 -1.30
N LEU A 503 -4.28 12.47 -1.00
CA LEU A 503 -5.08 11.66 -1.93
C LEU A 503 -6.48 12.26 -2.11
N VAL A 504 -7.12 12.70 -1.02
CA VAL A 504 -8.40 13.43 -1.05
C VAL A 504 -8.27 14.69 -1.91
N TRP A 505 -7.24 15.50 -1.66
CA TRP A 505 -6.95 16.69 -2.46
C TRP A 505 -6.77 16.35 -3.95
N ALA A 506 -6.02 15.30 -4.28
CA ALA A 506 -5.80 14.90 -5.66
C ALA A 506 -7.10 14.44 -6.34
N ALA A 507 -7.93 13.66 -5.66
CA ALA A 507 -9.19 13.14 -6.19
C ALA A 507 -10.27 14.21 -6.39
N VAL A 508 -10.36 15.17 -5.47
CA VAL A 508 -11.35 16.25 -5.50
C VAL A 508 -10.97 17.34 -6.51
N ASN A 509 -9.68 17.69 -6.59
CA ASN A 509 -9.23 18.80 -7.41
C ASN A 509 -8.76 18.37 -8.81
N ARG A 510 -8.10 17.21 -8.92
CA ARG A 510 -7.46 16.69 -10.14
C ARG A 510 -6.53 17.71 -10.83
N ILE A 511 -5.79 18.48 -10.03
CA ILE A 511 -4.83 19.47 -10.51
C ILE A 511 -3.58 18.74 -11.02
N GLY A 512 -3.10 19.06 -12.22
CA GLY A 512 -1.85 18.51 -12.78
C GLY A 512 -0.60 19.01 -12.04
N LEU A 513 0.56 18.41 -12.32
CA LEU A 513 1.82 18.70 -11.63
C LEU A 513 2.24 20.16 -11.74
N SER A 514 1.99 20.80 -12.89
CA SER A 514 2.27 22.23 -13.12
C SER A 514 1.48 23.17 -12.20
N GLY A 515 0.35 22.70 -11.65
CA GLY A 515 -0.62 23.53 -10.95
C GLY A 515 -1.54 24.34 -11.87
N GLU A 516 -1.34 24.29 -13.20
CA GLU A 516 -2.07 25.13 -14.17
C GLU A 516 -3.22 24.41 -14.86
N THR A 517 -3.23 23.08 -14.84
CA THR A 517 -4.26 22.28 -15.53
C THR A 517 -5.14 21.51 -14.55
N VAL A 518 -6.37 21.23 -15.00
CA VAL A 518 -7.29 20.29 -14.36
C VAL A 518 -7.48 19.11 -15.31
N MET A 519 -7.12 17.92 -14.85
CA MET A 519 -7.16 16.69 -15.64
C MET A 519 -8.52 16.02 -15.45
N GLY A 520 -9.33 15.93 -16.51
CA GLY A 520 -10.64 15.24 -16.49
C GLY A 520 -11.55 15.73 -15.36
N ALA A 521 -11.99 16.99 -15.42
CA ALA A 521 -12.77 17.63 -14.35
C ALA A 521 -14.08 16.88 -14.01
N GLU A 522 -14.63 16.15 -14.98
CA GLU A 522 -15.80 15.27 -14.84
C GLU A 522 -15.53 14.02 -13.98
N GLU A 523 -14.27 13.64 -13.77
CA GLU A 523 -13.89 12.50 -12.93
C GLU A 523 -13.68 12.86 -11.46
N ARG A 524 -13.90 14.13 -11.09
CA ARG A 524 -13.81 14.60 -9.69
C ARG A 524 -14.83 13.92 -8.79
N ILE A 525 -14.40 13.66 -7.56
CA ILE A 525 -15.29 13.22 -6.48
C ILE A 525 -15.50 14.34 -5.47
N THR A 526 -16.56 14.25 -4.67
CA THR A 526 -16.83 15.18 -3.58
C THR A 526 -15.88 14.92 -2.42
N VAL A 527 -15.72 15.91 -1.54
CA VAL A 527 -14.96 15.74 -0.29
C VAL A 527 -15.55 14.61 0.56
N ASP A 528 -16.88 14.47 0.61
CA ASP A 528 -17.52 13.40 1.38
C ASP A 528 -17.18 12.00 0.87
N GLU A 529 -17.31 11.79 -0.44
CA GLU A 529 -16.94 10.52 -1.08
C GLU A 529 -15.44 10.23 -0.89
N ALA A 530 -14.58 11.25 -1.00
CA ALA A 530 -13.14 11.08 -0.80
C ALA A 530 -12.78 10.75 0.66
N MET A 531 -13.44 11.36 1.64
CA MET A 531 -13.22 11.06 3.06
C MET A 531 -13.67 9.64 3.41
N LYS A 532 -14.80 9.17 2.87
CA LYS A 532 -15.23 7.77 3.00
C LYS A 532 -14.24 6.81 2.34
N ALA A 533 -13.70 7.18 1.18
CA ALA A 533 -12.74 6.41 0.41
C ALA A 533 -11.38 6.21 1.10
N ILE A 534 -11.03 7.00 2.12
CA ILE A 534 -9.84 6.82 2.99
C ILE A 534 -10.19 6.35 4.41
N THR A 535 -11.45 5.98 4.66
CA THR A 535 -11.94 5.51 5.96
C THR A 535 -12.82 4.26 5.81
N ILE A 536 -14.15 4.40 5.83
CA ILE A 536 -15.09 3.28 5.88
C ILE A 536 -15.09 2.45 4.59
N ASP A 537 -14.97 3.09 3.43
CA ASP A 537 -14.96 2.35 2.15
C ASP A 537 -13.60 1.66 1.94
N ALA A 538 -12.51 2.25 2.40
CA ALA A 538 -11.21 1.58 2.46
C ALA A 538 -11.23 0.37 3.40
N ALA A 539 -11.82 0.51 4.60
CA ALA A 539 -12.00 -0.61 5.54
C ALA A 539 -12.84 -1.75 4.92
N TYR A 540 -13.89 -1.41 4.16
CA TYR A 540 -14.73 -2.37 3.46
C TYR A 540 -13.95 -3.25 2.47
N THR A 541 -12.99 -2.66 1.72
CA THR A 541 -12.15 -3.43 0.77
C THR A 541 -11.29 -4.49 1.46
N ALA A 542 -10.93 -4.26 2.73
CA ALA A 542 -10.13 -5.17 3.54
C ALA A 542 -10.97 -6.06 4.48
N ARG A 543 -12.31 -5.99 4.43
CA ARG A 543 -13.24 -6.65 5.37
C ARG A 543 -13.04 -6.25 6.83
N LEU A 544 -12.62 -5.00 7.06
CA LEU A 544 -12.36 -4.44 8.39
C LEU A 544 -13.42 -3.42 8.82
N GLU A 545 -14.45 -3.18 8.01
CA GLU A 545 -15.48 -2.16 8.23
C GLU A 545 -16.27 -2.37 9.53
N GLU A 546 -16.39 -3.60 10.03
CA GLU A 546 -17.06 -3.88 11.30
C GLU A 546 -16.20 -3.48 12.52
N SER A 547 -14.91 -3.22 12.32
CA SER A 547 -13.93 -2.96 13.37
C SER A 547 -13.39 -1.53 13.36
N VAL A 548 -13.17 -0.95 12.18
CA VAL A 548 -12.57 0.38 11.98
C VAL A 548 -13.28 1.15 10.85
N GLY A 549 -12.82 2.36 10.55
CA GLY A 549 -13.29 3.16 9.41
C GLY A 549 -14.50 4.07 9.71
N SER A 550 -15.16 3.91 10.85
CA SER A 550 -16.15 4.87 11.36
C SER A 550 -16.11 4.98 12.88
N ILE A 551 -16.60 6.10 13.41
CA ILE A 551 -16.77 6.32 14.85
C ILE A 551 -18.18 5.89 15.24
N GLU A 552 -18.33 4.60 15.55
CA GLU A 552 -19.60 3.98 15.94
C GLU A 552 -19.39 3.08 17.18
N PRO A 553 -20.38 2.98 18.09
CA PRO A 553 -20.29 2.09 19.25
C PRO A 553 -19.92 0.65 18.88
N GLY A 554 -19.00 0.05 19.63
CA GLY A 554 -18.51 -1.30 19.44
C GLY A 554 -17.26 -1.42 18.55
N LYS A 555 -17.00 -0.43 17.68
CA LYS A 555 -15.78 -0.34 16.88
C LYS A 555 -14.59 0.11 17.72
N PHE A 556 -13.38 -0.06 17.18
CA PHE A 556 -12.18 0.38 17.84
C PHE A 556 -12.08 1.90 17.87
N ALA A 557 -11.54 2.42 18.96
CA ALA A 557 -11.32 3.85 19.17
C ALA A 557 -10.03 4.29 18.46
N ASP A 558 -10.05 4.18 17.14
CA ASP A 558 -8.96 4.58 16.26
C ASP A 558 -9.38 5.88 15.56
N PHE A 559 -8.67 6.97 15.85
CA PHE A 559 -9.02 8.32 15.40
C PHE A 559 -7.83 9.03 14.77
N THR A 560 -8.11 9.89 13.80
CA THR A 560 -7.18 10.92 13.34
C THR A 560 -7.64 12.27 13.86
N VAL A 561 -6.71 13.04 14.43
CA VAL A 561 -6.98 14.37 14.95
C VAL A 561 -6.38 15.39 13.99
N LEU A 562 -7.21 16.31 13.49
CA LEU A 562 -6.86 17.30 12.47
C LEU A 562 -6.93 18.72 13.01
N ASP A 563 -6.03 19.59 12.52
CA ASP A 563 -6.03 21.02 12.86
C ASP A 563 -7.18 21.82 12.23
N ALA A 564 -7.81 21.30 11.18
CA ALA A 564 -8.93 21.95 10.49
C ALA A 564 -9.90 20.93 9.88
N ASN A 565 -11.16 21.33 9.67
CA ASN A 565 -12.19 20.47 9.10
C ASN A 565 -12.08 20.41 7.56
N PRO A 566 -11.81 19.24 6.94
CA PRO A 566 -11.73 19.06 5.48
C PRO A 566 -12.96 19.53 4.70
N TYR A 567 -14.15 19.56 5.33
CA TYR A 567 -15.41 19.99 4.71
C TYR A 567 -15.60 21.51 4.68
N THR A 568 -14.80 22.26 5.44
CA THR A 568 -14.97 23.72 5.60
C THR A 568 -13.84 24.53 4.96
N VAL A 569 -12.65 23.94 4.83
CA VAL A 569 -11.55 24.55 4.09
C VAL A 569 -11.83 24.51 2.59
N LYS A 570 -11.05 25.26 1.80
CA LYS A 570 -11.12 25.14 0.36
C LYS A 570 -10.57 23.78 -0.08
N PRO A 571 -11.21 23.08 -1.04
CA PRO A 571 -10.72 21.79 -1.54
C PRO A 571 -9.24 21.80 -1.95
N GLU A 572 -8.76 22.90 -2.54
CA GLU A 572 -7.37 23.06 -3.00
C GLU A 572 -6.34 23.13 -1.87
N THR A 573 -6.79 23.23 -0.62
CA THR A 573 -5.95 23.34 0.59
C THR A 573 -6.12 22.17 1.56
N ILE A 574 -6.91 21.14 1.22
CA ILE A 574 -7.15 19.98 2.11
C ILE A 574 -5.83 19.25 2.47
N ASN A 575 -4.90 19.15 1.53
CA ASN A 575 -3.59 18.52 1.74
C ASN A 575 -2.64 19.34 2.64
N GLN A 576 -3.05 20.54 3.06
CA GLN A 576 -2.29 21.40 3.98
C GLN A 576 -2.81 21.30 5.43
N ILE A 577 -3.86 20.53 5.66
CA ILE A 577 -4.35 20.27 7.01
C ILE A 577 -3.34 19.36 7.70
N ASN A 578 -2.76 19.84 8.80
CA ASN A 578 -1.86 19.02 9.60
C ASN A 578 -2.66 17.97 10.38
N VAL A 579 -2.10 16.76 10.43
CA VAL A 579 -2.48 15.75 11.41
C VAL A 579 -1.79 16.10 12.72
N HIS A 580 -2.59 16.36 13.76
CA HIS A 580 -2.12 16.74 15.08
C HIS A 580 -1.63 15.54 15.88
N ALA A 581 -2.41 14.47 15.86
CA ALA A 581 -2.16 13.21 16.56
C ALA A 581 -3.04 12.11 15.95
N THR A 582 -2.77 10.87 16.33
CA THR A 582 -3.76 9.79 16.24
C THR A 582 -4.18 9.34 17.64
N VAL A 583 -5.32 8.69 17.73
CA VAL A 583 -5.69 7.86 18.86
C VAL A 583 -5.74 6.44 18.34
N TYR A 584 -5.00 5.52 18.94
CA TYR A 584 -5.00 4.11 18.58
C TYR A 584 -5.49 3.32 19.78
N ARG A 585 -6.60 2.59 19.61
CA ARG A 585 -7.26 1.82 20.69
C ARG A 585 -7.50 2.67 21.95
N GLY A 586 -7.92 3.92 21.76
CA GLY A 586 -8.17 4.86 22.85
C GLY A 586 -6.91 5.43 23.54
N ALA A 587 -5.71 5.14 23.04
CA ALA A 587 -4.47 5.74 23.50
C ALA A 587 -3.99 6.82 22.51
N THR A 588 -3.66 8.01 22.99
CA THR A 588 -3.15 9.10 22.15
C THR A 588 -1.71 8.83 21.73
N ALA A 589 -1.44 8.88 20.43
CA ALA A 589 -0.11 8.82 19.84
C ALA A 589 0.18 10.14 19.10
N ASN A 590 1.18 10.88 19.58
CA ASN A 590 1.58 12.17 18.98
C ASN A 590 2.39 11.94 17.71
N ILE A 591 2.23 12.84 16.72
CA ILE A 591 3.06 12.77 15.50
C ILE A 591 4.52 13.07 15.86
N ALA A 592 5.41 12.12 15.54
CA ALA A 592 6.85 12.27 15.79
C ALA A 592 7.45 13.33 14.86
N LEU A 593 7.86 14.47 15.42
CA LEU A 593 8.65 15.48 14.72
C LEU A 593 10.13 15.21 14.98
N SER A 594 10.70 14.27 14.23
CA SER A 594 12.11 13.91 14.34
C SER A 594 12.97 14.88 13.51
N ASN A 595 14.00 15.49 14.10
CA ASN A 595 15.09 16.15 13.37
C ASN A 595 16.27 15.18 13.13
N ALA A 596 16.05 13.86 13.27
CA ALA A 596 17.13 12.90 13.19
C ALA A 596 17.59 12.77 11.73
N GLY A 597 18.80 13.28 11.46
CA GLY A 597 19.55 12.91 10.26
C GLY A 597 19.78 11.40 10.20
N MET A 598 20.33 10.88 9.09
CA MET A 598 20.56 9.45 8.87
C MET A 598 21.66 8.83 9.77
N ALA A 599 21.90 9.38 10.96
CA ALA A 599 22.94 8.89 11.86
C ALA A 599 22.48 7.57 12.50
N SER A 600 23.21 6.50 12.21
CA SER A 600 23.01 5.18 12.83
C SER A 600 23.17 5.25 14.35
N ASP A 601 22.25 4.63 15.07
CA ASP A 601 22.25 4.56 16.52
C ASP A 601 22.72 3.19 17.04
N SER A 602 22.77 3.04 18.36
CA SER A 602 23.23 1.81 19.02
C SER A 602 22.30 0.60 18.83
N ASN A 603 21.05 0.79 18.43
CA ASN A 603 20.10 -0.31 18.15
C ASN A 603 20.44 -1.01 16.83
N THR A 604 20.99 -0.26 15.88
CA THR A 604 21.55 -0.78 14.62
C THR A 604 22.55 -1.93 14.85
N LEU A 605 23.37 -1.86 15.91
CA LEU A 605 24.40 -2.88 16.24
C LEU A 605 23.84 -4.19 16.81
N LEU A 606 22.65 -4.19 17.42
CA LEU A 606 22.02 -5.39 17.98
C LEU A 606 21.45 -6.27 16.85
N VAL A 607 20.78 -5.62 15.89
CA VAL A 607 20.18 -6.26 14.71
C VAL A 607 21.28 -6.81 13.79
N LEU A 608 22.36 -6.07 13.56
CA LEU A 608 23.50 -6.49 12.73
C LEU A 608 24.18 -7.80 13.19
N ASN A 609 24.13 -8.13 14.48
CA ASN A 609 24.75 -9.36 15.00
C ASN A 609 23.95 -10.63 14.69
N GLN A 610 22.68 -10.51 14.28
CA GLN A 610 21.79 -11.64 14.03
C GLN A 610 21.80 -12.13 12.57
N LEU A 611 22.37 -11.36 11.62
CA LEU A 611 22.16 -11.48 10.17
C LEU A 611 23.18 -12.35 9.40
N ASN A 612 24.00 -13.15 10.08
CA ASN A 612 25.29 -13.61 9.53
C ASN A 612 25.36 -15.08 9.02
N GLN A 613 24.30 -15.71 8.47
CA GLN A 613 24.35 -17.19 8.20
C GLN A 613 23.60 -17.84 6.99
N HIS A 614 23.94 -17.56 5.71
CA HIS A 614 23.99 -18.50 4.53
C HIS A 614 23.05 -18.29 3.29
N ASP A 615 23.38 -19.00 2.19
CA ASP A 615 23.41 -18.53 0.79
C ASP A 615 22.56 -19.37 -0.24
N HIS A 616 22.12 -18.70 -1.34
CA HIS A 616 21.86 -19.12 -2.78
C HIS A 616 20.49 -19.63 -3.37
N HIS A 617 19.92 -18.88 -4.37
CA HIS A 617 19.59 -19.19 -5.81
C HIS A 617 18.26 -18.59 -6.44
N GLY A 618 18.32 -18.11 -7.72
CA GLY A 618 17.37 -17.22 -8.50
C GLY A 618 16.06 -17.80 -9.14
N HIS A 619 15.09 -17.05 -9.73
CA HIS A 619 15.01 -16.36 -11.07
C HIS A 619 13.71 -15.44 -11.27
N PHE A 620 13.69 -14.58 -12.34
CA PHE A 620 12.70 -13.74 -13.15
C PHE A 620 11.25 -13.39 -12.68
N HIS A 621 10.62 -12.19 -12.91
CA HIS A 621 10.31 -11.39 -14.14
C HIS A 621 10.27 -9.83 -13.92
N ALA A 622 10.11 -9.05 -15.01
CA ALA A 622 9.96 -7.59 -15.04
C ALA A 622 8.61 -7.16 -14.47
N GLY A 623 8.60 -6.09 -13.68
CA GLY A 623 7.57 -5.92 -12.66
C GLY A 623 7.02 -4.53 -12.55
N ASP A 624 5.98 -4.44 -11.72
CA ASP A 624 5.55 -3.17 -11.18
C ASP A 624 6.23 -2.87 -9.84
N VAL A 625 5.78 -1.78 -9.24
CA VAL A 625 6.18 -1.31 -7.93
C VAL A 625 5.97 -2.37 -6.84
N CYS A 626 4.86 -3.10 -6.88
CA CYS A 626 4.59 -4.18 -5.94
C CYS A 626 5.56 -5.34 -6.18
N GLU A 627 5.84 -5.71 -7.43
CA GLU A 627 6.86 -6.71 -7.77
C GLU A 627 8.27 -6.26 -7.35
N THR A 628 8.56 -4.96 -7.39
CA THR A 628 9.82 -4.41 -6.87
C THR A 628 9.87 -4.52 -5.35
N SER A 629 8.80 -4.13 -4.65
CA SER A 629 8.68 -4.32 -3.19
C SER A 629 8.96 -5.78 -2.82
N LEU A 630 8.36 -6.69 -3.56
CA LEU A 630 8.53 -8.13 -3.43
C LEU A 630 9.95 -8.62 -3.74
N PHE A 631 10.56 -8.13 -4.80
CA PHE A 631 11.95 -8.43 -5.13
C PHE A 631 12.88 -7.96 -4.02
N LEU A 632 12.69 -6.75 -3.49
CA LEU A 632 13.45 -6.23 -2.37
C LEU A 632 13.27 -7.12 -1.14
N GLN A 633 12.03 -7.49 -0.78
CA GLN A 633 11.75 -8.43 0.31
C GLN A 633 12.46 -9.77 0.10
N LYS A 634 12.44 -10.32 -1.12
CA LYS A 634 13.15 -11.57 -1.44
C LYS A 634 14.66 -11.43 -1.27
N VAL A 635 15.28 -10.40 -1.83
CA VAL A 635 16.74 -10.17 -1.72
C VAL A 635 17.13 -9.96 -0.26
N LEU A 636 16.34 -9.21 0.50
CA LEU A 636 16.53 -9.07 1.95
C LEU A 636 16.43 -10.44 2.63
N SER A 637 15.40 -11.22 2.32
CA SER A 637 15.24 -12.56 2.90
C SER A 637 16.43 -13.49 2.61
N GLU A 638 17.04 -13.40 1.43
CA GLU A 638 18.24 -14.15 1.05
C GLU A 638 19.51 -13.67 1.76
N LYS A 639 19.55 -12.40 2.18
CA LYS A 639 20.70 -11.81 2.88
C LYS A 639 20.65 -11.96 4.39
N LEU A 640 19.45 -12.06 4.96
CA LEU A 640 19.23 -12.22 6.40
C LEU A 640 19.22 -13.70 6.82
N ASN A 641 18.92 -14.59 5.88
CA ASN A 641 19.09 -16.03 6.05
C ASN A 641 20.55 -16.43 5.94
#